data_AF-A0A1B9FYD2-F1
#
_entry.id   AF-A0A1B9FYD2-F1
#
_cell.length_a   1.000
_cell.length_b   1.000
_cell.length_c   1.000
_cell.angle_alpha   90.00
_cell.angle_beta   90.00
_cell.angle_gamma   90.00
#
_symmetry.space_group_name_H-M   'P 1'
#
loop_
_entity.id
_entity.type
_entity.pdbx_description
1 polymer ?
#
loop_
_entity_poly.entity_id
_entity_poly.type
_entity_poly.pdbx_seq_one_letter_code
_entity_poly.pdbx_strand_id
1 'polypeptide(L)'
;MCLSLITSTLYQPTLPPPISIDLSPVTTDVAERTYPFSANADIRALTGYPRTRMHLTFPSLLELCANVLATNDPSAKHNKALPEILRPLLERRTFYCTLPVDNECPRQAKQKTHEQTVKKVYLAKGTLVIVPQILFHQWQSEIEHHLEEGVLSVYNVEGKELPSIETLLEYDVVLIDTLRFGAEETQHRKSRGLKPSILLKARWKRIILDEGHTAQSKLTNSMTFARQLSVERRWLVSGTPTRHLQQGGETELDTMEMSTSNHPLQPSTSSENNVHHDARMVRRAWNQLELEDAYRIGRMIGGFLAAEPFKTEGGFERNVIAPLRNKEGPSFGAVRSMRYIMNGLMVKHAPKVIDLESELPPSTISNELLQFDSLQKITYNVLAALVASNVYTSGGEDMDYFLHKDNRDAFLQVVDNLHLACFWYSARDMGVQGCLDRTKSWLDRHLEADPYVREQLIEACCHLRSALDHPGWGEWMTNGVSMPLTGQSLPPLLKEAWSDSFNTKPDMVDVHSFNTLRELNQRGRTIQDLHIAGWDYRNNKLEEFQKTMAKYMEKHAKEQQKLAKAKNSSAAKAPKAAIKSNSSPAKDRPKKRKHGDMDEVDGRIEEAERNAALASMSSTEAAPDMPRPLPSVIHTTSKSAKANFVAKTILSADKDDKFVIFGDAYELGHLTEILDLLDITSTFVGSELFTRDRRKALDDFQKPEIRVCLLDLKVGARGLNLVVANRVIFLRPIWNPDVQAQAVKRVHRIGQTRPTKIHILVTEGTFEEDIAKRSSKNRSQDDEKLYSRAMIENPRFVYPERKQTETFAVRFMPTSETLSAGAVNGVSGGSRSGPFEYPRVHPPPSSTFVHDDMPHGHNSRRASTPMNEIREGDAEGKIRKRARVMFA
;
A
#
# COMPACT_ATOMS: atom_id res chain seq x y z
N MET A 1 -7.72 25.74 -1.19
CA MET A 1 -6.67 26.40 -1.99
C MET A 1 -6.80 26.15 -3.50
N CYS A 2 -6.73 24.90 -4.00
CA CYS A 2 -6.75 24.64 -5.44
C CYS A 2 -8.01 25.19 -6.15
N LEU A 3 -9.19 25.03 -5.54
CA LEU A 3 -10.43 25.62 -6.07
C LEU A 3 -10.36 27.16 -6.16
N SER A 4 -9.81 27.81 -5.14
CA SER A 4 -9.56 29.26 -5.15
C SER A 4 -8.58 29.67 -6.27
N LEU A 5 -7.52 28.90 -6.51
CA LEU A 5 -6.61 29.14 -7.64
C LEU A 5 -7.32 28.97 -8.99
N ILE A 6 -8.24 28.00 -9.12
CA ILE A 6 -8.97 27.76 -10.38
C ILE A 6 -9.93 28.93 -10.61
N THR A 7 -10.79 29.21 -9.64
CA THR A 7 -11.83 30.25 -9.70
C THR A 7 -11.25 31.66 -9.86
N SER A 8 -10.18 32.02 -9.14
CA SER A 8 -9.54 33.35 -9.27
C SER A 8 -8.98 33.62 -10.65
N THR A 9 -8.71 32.56 -11.42
CA THR A 9 -8.20 32.67 -12.77
C THR A 9 -9.24 32.32 -13.81
N LEU A 10 -10.49 31.97 -13.47
CA LEU A 10 -11.47 31.39 -14.40
C LEU A 10 -11.58 32.14 -15.74
N TYR A 11 -11.58 33.46 -15.68
CA TYR A 11 -11.72 34.35 -16.85
C TYR A 11 -10.42 34.82 -17.48
N GLN A 12 -9.25 34.48 -16.90
CA GLN A 12 -7.96 34.82 -17.50
C GLN A 12 -7.73 34.00 -18.79
N PRO A 13 -7.20 34.58 -19.86
CA PRO A 13 -6.85 33.83 -21.04
C PRO A 13 -5.64 32.92 -20.82
N THR A 14 -5.58 31.81 -21.55
CA THR A 14 -4.38 30.96 -21.60
C THR A 14 -3.42 31.56 -22.60
N LEU A 15 -2.22 31.90 -22.16
CA LEU A 15 -1.22 32.54 -23.02
C LEU A 15 -0.55 31.49 -23.91
N PRO A 16 -0.25 31.80 -25.18
CA PRO A 16 0.61 30.96 -25.99
C PRO A 16 2.01 30.83 -25.35
N PRO A 17 2.83 29.85 -25.75
CA PRO A 17 4.23 29.80 -25.34
C PRO A 17 4.95 31.11 -25.72
N PRO A 18 6.05 31.47 -25.03
CA PRO A 18 6.88 32.60 -25.43
C PRO A 18 7.23 32.52 -26.92
N ILE A 19 7.11 33.64 -27.63
CA ILE A 19 7.25 33.69 -29.10
C ILE A 19 8.63 33.13 -29.47
N SER A 20 8.63 31.95 -30.10
CA SER A 20 9.78 31.36 -30.79
C SER A 20 9.55 31.43 -32.28
N ILE A 21 10.62 31.30 -33.08
CA ILE A 21 10.57 31.34 -34.55
C ILE A 21 9.62 30.26 -35.12
N ASP A 22 9.37 29.19 -34.36
CA ASP A 22 8.61 28.02 -34.77
C ASP A 22 7.09 28.09 -34.47
N LEU A 23 6.56 29.26 -34.11
CA LEU A 23 5.15 29.42 -33.73
C LEU A 23 4.39 30.35 -34.68
N SER A 24 3.22 29.91 -35.14
CA SER A 24 2.30 30.79 -35.86
C SER A 24 1.64 31.81 -34.90
N PRO A 25 1.16 32.95 -35.42
CA PRO A 25 0.24 33.81 -34.68
C PRO A 25 -1.00 33.03 -34.21
N VAL A 26 -1.57 33.46 -33.08
CA VAL A 26 -2.84 32.91 -32.58
C VAL A 26 -3.97 33.36 -33.49
N THR A 27 -4.82 32.41 -33.91
CA THR A 27 -6.00 32.68 -34.73
C THR A 27 -7.22 31.91 -34.22
N THR A 28 -8.39 32.17 -34.79
CA THR A 28 -9.63 31.42 -34.49
C THR A 28 -9.97 30.43 -35.59
N ASP A 29 -10.72 29.38 -35.23
CA ASP A 29 -11.25 28.39 -36.17
C ASP A 29 -12.13 29.01 -37.26
N VAL A 30 -12.93 30.03 -36.94
CA VAL A 30 -13.74 30.74 -37.94
C VAL A 30 -12.86 31.53 -38.90
N ALA A 31 -11.82 32.22 -38.41
CA ALA A 31 -10.90 32.97 -39.27
C ALA A 31 -10.14 32.04 -40.23
N GLU A 32 -9.69 30.88 -39.75
CA GLU A 32 -9.08 29.84 -40.59
C GLU A 32 -10.05 29.35 -41.67
N ARG A 33 -11.35 29.16 -41.34
CA ARG A 33 -12.35 28.62 -42.27
C ARG A 33 -12.86 29.61 -43.32
N THR A 34 -13.01 30.87 -42.94
CA THR A 34 -13.83 31.85 -43.69
C THR A 34 -13.05 33.07 -44.17
N TYR A 35 -11.96 33.48 -43.50
CA TYR A 35 -11.34 34.75 -43.83
C TYR A 35 -10.41 34.63 -45.06
N PRO A 36 -10.52 35.54 -46.04
CA PRO A 36 -9.77 35.47 -47.29
C PRO A 36 -8.33 36.03 -47.20
N PHE A 37 -7.87 36.46 -46.02
CA PHE A 37 -6.53 37.06 -45.84
C PHE A 37 -5.39 36.05 -46.04
N SER A 38 -4.23 36.52 -46.51
CA SER A 38 -3.03 35.71 -46.78
C SER A 38 -2.57 34.91 -45.57
N ALA A 39 -2.47 35.54 -44.40
CA ALA A 39 -2.06 34.86 -43.16
C ALA A 39 -2.93 33.64 -42.82
N ASN A 40 -4.24 33.69 -43.08
CA ASN A 40 -5.14 32.54 -42.88
C ASN A 40 -5.03 31.52 -44.02
N ALA A 41 -4.68 31.94 -45.24
CA ALA A 41 -4.40 31.04 -46.35
C ALA A 41 -3.15 30.20 -46.06
N ASP A 42 -2.11 30.81 -45.50
CA ASP A 42 -0.88 30.13 -45.07
C ASP A 42 -1.19 29.11 -43.98
N ILE A 43 -1.98 29.47 -42.97
CA ILE A 43 -2.41 28.54 -41.90
C ILE A 43 -3.23 27.36 -42.46
N ARG A 44 -4.14 27.60 -43.42
CA ARG A 44 -4.89 26.53 -44.09
C ARG A 44 -3.99 25.59 -44.88
N ALA A 45 -2.98 26.14 -45.57
CA ALA A 45 -1.99 25.35 -46.30
C ALA A 45 -1.16 24.49 -45.33
N LEU A 46 -0.70 25.09 -44.23
CA LEU A 46 0.10 24.42 -43.18
C LEU A 46 -0.67 23.29 -42.48
N THR A 47 -1.96 23.49 -42.21
CA THR A 47 -2.82 22.50 -41.52
C THR A 47 -3.43 21.46 -42.47
N GLY A 48 -3.27 21.62 -43.79
CA GLY A 48 -3.92 20.76 -44.78
C GLY A 48 -5.45 20.87 -44.76
N TYR A 49 -6.00 22.04 -44.43
CA TYR A 49 -7.44 22.23 -44.27
C TYR A 49 -8.19 21.92 -45.59
N PRO A 50 -9.22 21.06 -45.59
CA PRO A 50 -9.85 20.59 -46.82
C PRO A 50 -10.58 21.72 -47.56
N ARG A 51 -10.23 21.90 -48.83
CA ARG A 51 -10.84 22.92 -49.73
C ARG A 51 -12.36 22.79 -49.82
N THR A 52 -12.91 21.57 -49.66
CA THR A 52 -14.35 21.30 -49.67
C THR A 52 -15.12 21.90 -48.49
N ARG A 53 -14.43 22.25 -47.39
CA ARG A 53 -15.01 22.88 -46.19
C ARG A 53 -14.68 24.37 -46.09
N MET A 54 -14.10 24.96 -47.13
CA MET A 54 -13.79 26.39 -47.18
C MET A 54 -14.99 27.17 -47.68
N HIS A 55 -15.38 28.21 -46.95
CA HIS A 55 -16.42 29.15 -47.37
C HIS A 55 -15.91 30.57 -47.16
N LEU A 56 -15.18 31.08 -48.16
CA LEU A 56 -14.47 32.35 -48.03
C LEU A 56 -15.44 33.54 -48.15
N THR A 57 -15.50 34.35 -47.10
CA THR A 57 -16.33 35.56 -47.02
C THR A 57 -15.54 36.67 -46.35
N PHE A 58 -15.63 37.88 -46.87
CA PHE A 58 -15.03 39.04 -46.21
C PHE A 58 -15.74 39.30 -44.89
N PRO A 59 -15.04 39.27 -43.74
CA PRO A 59 -15.66 39.53 -42.45
C PRO A 59 -16.07 40.99 -42.31
N SER A 60 -17.15 41.21 -41.57
CA SER A 60 -17.52 42.56 -41.13
C SER A 60 -16.50 43.14 -40.14
N LEU A 61 -16.50 44.47 -39.97
CA LEU A 61 -15.68 45.14 -38.94
C LEU A 61 -15.93 44.55 -37.55
N LEU A 62 -17.20 44.24 -37.23
CA LEU A 62 -17.60 43.62 -35.97
C LEU A 62 -16.91 42.27 -35.74
N GLU A 63 -16.88 41.42 -36.76
CA GLU A 63 -16.23 40.10 -36.68
C GLU A 63 -14.71 40.20 -36.59
N LEU A 64 -14.10 41.19 -37.25
CA LEU A 64 -12.67 41.46 -37.12
C LEU A 64 -12.32 41.91 -35.70
N CYS A 65 -13.08 42.85 -35.14
CA CYS A 65 -12.91 43.29 -33.75
C CYS A 65 -13.12 42.13 -32.77
N ALA A 66 -14.17 41.31 -32.98
CA ALA A 66 -14.41 40.14 -32.15
C ALA A 66 -13.28 39.11 -32.26
N ASN A 67 -12.71 38.90 -33.45
CA ASN A 67 -11.56 38.01 -33.63
C ASN A 67 -10.31 38.52 -32.88
N VAL A 68 -10.02 39.83 -32.98
CA VAL A 68 -8.90 40.46 -32.24
C VAL A 68 -9.10 40.36 -30.73
N LEU A 69 -10.32 40.61 -30.25
CA LEU A 69 -10.66 40.43 -28.84
C LEU A 69 -10.53 38.96 -28.43
N ALA A 70 -11.04 38.03 -29.21
CA ALA A 70 -10.94 36.60 -28.93
C ALA A 70 -9.49 36.12 -28.89
N THR A 71 -8.57 36.66 -29.70
CA THR A 71 -7.16 36.25 -29.69
C THR A 71 -6.33 36.93 -28.59
N ASN A 72 -6.58 38.21 -28.31
CA ASN A 72 -5.74 39.02 -27.43
C ASN A 72 -6.29 39.18 -26.01
N ASP A 73 -7.62 39.24 -25.88
CA ASP A 73 -8.31 39.31 -24.58
C ASP A 73 -9.58 38.42 -24.54
N PRO A 74 -9.41 37.08 -24.49
CA PRO A 74 -10.52 36.14 -24.33
C PRO A 74 -11.44 36.40 -23.12
N SER A 75 -11.03 37.24 -22.15
CA SER A 75 -11.86 37.59 -21.00
C SER A 75 -13.01 38.53 -21.37
N ALA A 76 -12.89 39.22 -22.51
CA ALA A 76 -13.87 40.17 -23.03
C ALA A 76 -15.29 39.58 -23.13
N LYS A 77 -15.43 38.26 -23.39
CA LYS A 77 -16.75 37.59 -23.47
C LYS A 77 -17.59 37.68 -22.19
N HIS A 78 -16.96 37.91 -21.05
CA HIS A 78 -17.62 38.05 -19.75
C HIS A 78 -17.92 39.51 -19.39
N ASN A 79 -17.52 40.46 -20.24
CA ASN A 79 -17.80 41.88 -20.03
C ASN A 79 -19.28 42.16 -20.34
N LYS A 80 -20.07 42.45 -19.30
CA LYS A 80 -21.50 42.78 -19.42
C LYS A 80 -21.77 44.05 -20.23
N ALA A 81 -20.75 44.89 -20.46
CA ALA A 81 -20.88 46.09 -21.29
C ALA A 81 -20.88 45.79 -22.80
N LEU A 82 -20.51 44.57 -23.22
CA LEU A 82 -20.52 44.21 -24.64
C LEU A 82 -21.93 43.79 -25.09
N PRO A 83 -22.38 44.21 -26.29
CA PRO A 83 -23.64 43.76 -26.87
C PRO A 83 -23.75 42.23 -26.94
N GLU A 84 -24.93 41.68 -26.65
CA GLU A 84 -25.14 40.22 -26.65
C GLU A 84 -24.83 39.57 -28.01
N ILE A 85 -24.94 40.32 -29.12
CA ILE A 85 -24.61 39.86 -30.46
C ILE A 85 -23.13 39.48 -30.63
N LEU A 86 -22.24 40.00 -29.77
CA LEU A 86 -20.81 39.70 -29.77
C LEU A 86 -20.48 38.41 -29.02
N ARG A 87 -21.33 37.95 -28.09
CA ARG A 87 -21.07 36.76 -27.25
C ARG A 87 -20.74 35.51 -28.09
N PRO A 88 -21.54 35.11 -29.11
CA PRO A 88 -21.21 33.94 -29.94
C PRO A 88 -19.95 34.15 -30.81
N LEU A 89 -19.59 35.40 -31.12
CA LEU A 89 -18.37 35.71 -31.88
C LEU A 89 -17.11 35.62 -31.00
N LEU A 90 -17.25 35.83 -29.69
CA LEU A 90 -16.15 35.75 -28.71
C LEU A 90 -15.96 34.34 -28.13
N GLU A 91 -16.92 33.43 -28.30
CA GLU A 91 -16.84 32.03 -27.89
C GLU A 91 -16.03 31.15 -28.87
N ARG A 92 -15.48 31.74 -29.92
CA ARG A 92 -14.68 31.05 -30.95
C ARG A 92 -13.41 30.43 -30.36
N ARG A 93 -13.02 29.27 -30.88
CA ARG A 93 -11.88 28.51 -30.36
C ARG A 93 -10.59 29.07 -30.95
N THR A 94 -9.70 29.53 -30.07
CA THR A 94 -8.38 30.03 -30.43
C THR A 94 -7.34 28.92 -30.48
N PHE A 95 -6.42 28.99 -31.44
CA PHE A 95 -5.33 28.03 -31.59
C PHE A 95 -4.08 28.68 -32.19
N TYR A 96 -2.96 27.98 -32.09
CA TYR A 96 -1.72 28.26 -32.82
C TYR A 96 -1.18 26.98 -33.45
N CYS A 97 -0.28 27.11 -34.42
CA CYS A 97 0.41 26.01 -35.06
C CYS A 97 1.88 26.00 -34.63
N THR A 98 2.39 24.82 -34.26
CA THR A 98 3.83 24.62 -34.12
C THR A 98 4.40 24.15 -35.45
N LEU A 99 5.34 24.92 -35.97
CA LEU A 99 6.06 24.62 -37.19
C LEU A 99 7.17 23.59 -36.88
N PRO A 100 7.52 22.74 -37.85
CA PRO A 100 8.72 21.92 -37.75
C PRO A 100 9.94 22.83 -37.63
N VAL A 101 10.82 22.54 -36.68
CA VAL A 101 12.12 23.21 -36.59
C VAL A 101 12.91 22.80 -37.82
N ASP A 102 13.39 23.76 -38.60
CA ASP A 102 14.36 23.53 -39.67
C ASP A 102 15.64 23.00 -39.02
N ASN A 103 15.74 21.68 -38.86
CA ASN A 103 16.99 21.08 -38.44
C ASN A 103 18.02 21.37 -39.54
N GLU A 104 19.04 22.17 -39.21
CA GLU A 104 20.25 22.27 -40.02
C GLU A 104 20.68 20.86 -40.39
N CYS A 105 20.61 20.58 -41.69
CA CYS A 105 20.73 19.26 -42.29
C CYS A 105 21.98 18.54 -41.75
N PRO A 106 21.87 17.46 -40.93
CA PRO A 106 23.02 16.68 -40.57
C PRO A 106 23.49 15.96 -41.83
N ARG A 107 24.66 16.31 -42.34
CA ARG A 107 25.30 15.61 -43.45
C ARG A 107 25.29 14.10 -43.16
N GLN A 108 24.60 13.38 -44.04
CA GLN A 108 24.73 11.94 -44.28
C GLN A 108 24.26 10.99 -43.16
N ALA A 109 23.00 10.58 -43.22
CA ALA A 109 22.59 9.18 -43.02
C ALA A 109 21.15 8.99 -43.51
N LYS A 110 20.90 7.91 -44.26
CA LYS A 110 19.62 7.51 -44.87
C LYS A 110 18.40 7.80 -43.95
N GLN A 111 17.75 8.94 -44.15
CA GLN A 111 16.50 9.28 -43.48
C GLN A 111 15.36 8.54 -44.16
N LYS A 112 14.69 7.64 -43.42
CA LYS A 112 13.25 7.50 -43.59
C LYS A 112 12.68 8.90 -43.38
N THR A 113 12.05 9.46 -44.41
CA THR A 113 11.32 10.73 -44.36
C THR A 113 10.23 10.61 -43.30
N HIS A 114 10.57 10.93 -42.05
CA HIS A 114 9.56 11.32 -41.07
C HIS A 114 9.09 12.68 -41.53
N GLU A 115 7.97 12.73 -42.26
CA GLU A 115 7.28 13.99 -42.54
C GLU A 115 7.00 14.67 -41.20
N GLN A 116 7.77 15.72 -40.88
CA GLN A 116 7.50 16.53 -39.71
C GLN A 116 6.24 17.35 -40.02
N THR A 117 5.11 16.90 -39.48
CA THR A 117 3.80 17.50 -39.74
C THR A 117 3.53 18.65 -38.77
N VAL A 118 2.98 19.75 -39.31
CA VAL A 118 2.53 20.91 -38.53
C VAL A 118 1.50 20.46 -37.49
N LYS A 119 1.67 20.85 -36.22
CA LYS A 119 0.71 20.51 -35.16
C LYS A 119 -0.15 21.70 -34.80
N LYS A 120 -1.46 21.54 -34.94
CA LYS A 120 -2.47 22.50 -34.47
C LYS A 120 -2.72 22.30 -32.98
N VAL A 121 -2.53 23.36 -32.17
CA VAL A 121 -2.67 23.35 -30.71
C VAL A 121 -3.69 24.40 -30.26
N TYR A 122 -4.78 23.96 -29.66
CA TYR A 122 -5.83 24.84 -29.12
C TYR A 122 -5.43 25.47 -27.78
N LEU A 123 -5.83 26.71 -27.53
CA LEU A 123 -5.65 27.35 -26.22
C LEU A 123 -6.84 26.97 -25.32
N ALA A 124 -6.60 26.11 -24.33
CA ALA A 124 -7.63 25.65 -23.41
C ALA A 124 -7.65 26.52 -22.15
N LYS A 125 -8.83 27.03 -21.76
CA LYS A 125 -9.06 27.67 -20.45
C LYS A 125 -9.01 26.66 -19.28
N GLY A 126 -9.20 25.38 -19.58
CA GLY A 126 -9.38 24.32 -18.59
C GLY A 126 -8.13 24.00 -17.76
N THR A 127 -8.37 23.54 -16.53
CA THR A 127 -7.37 23.00 -15.61
C THR A 127 -7.43 21.47 -15.61
N LEU A 128 -6.30 20.82 -15.86
CA LEU A 128 -6.14 19.38 -15.68
C LEU A 128 -5.85 19.07 -14.21
N VAL A 129 -6.70 18.29 -13.56
CA VAL A 129 -6.49 17.84 -12.18
C VAL A 129 -6.28 16.33 -12.18
N ILE A 130 -5.07 15.91 -11.82
CA ILE A 130 -4.64 14.51 -11.79
C ILE A 130 -4.64 14.05 -10.34
N VAL A 131 -5.43 13.01 -10.06
CA VAL A 131 -5.66 12.52 -8.70
C VAL A 131 -5.50 11.00 -8.63
N PRO A 132 -5.07 10.44 -7.49
CA PRO A 132 -5.22 9.02 -7.22
C PRO A 132 -6.70 8.60 -7.30
N GLN A 133 -6.97 7.35 -7.70
CA GLN A 133 -8.35 6.86 -7.84
C GLN A 133 -9.20 7.02 -6.56
N ILE A 134 -8.57 6.87 -5.39
CA ILE A 134 -9.22 6.99 -4.08
C ILE A 134 -9.71 8.44 -3.81
N LEU A 135 -9.01 9.44 -4.36
CA LEU A 135 -9.32 10.86 -4.16
C LEU A 135 -10.28 11.44 -5.21
N PHE A 136 -10.62 10.66 -6.24
CA PHE A 136 -11.41 11.16 -7.37
C PHE A 136 -12.78 11.71 -6.95
N HIS A 137 -13.54 10.94 -6.18
CA HIS A 137 -14.85 11.39 -5.69
C HIS A 137 -14.74 12.43 -4.57
N GLN A 138 -13.68 12.37 -3.76
CA GLN A 138 -13.44 13.42 -2.77
C GLN A 138 -13.31 14.79 -3.46
N TRP A 139 -12.57 14.88 -4.57
CA TRP A 139 -12.50 16.11 -5.35
C TRP A 139 -13.85 16.59 -5.88
N GLN A 140 -14.75 15.68 -6.27
CA GLN A 140 -16.11 16.03 -6.69
C GLN A 140 -16.91 16.60 -5.53
N SER A 141 -16.93 15.91 -4.39
CA SER A 141 -17.64 16.37 -3.20
C SER A 141 -17.10 17.71 -2.68
N GLU A 142 -15.79 17.93 -2.73
CA GLU A 142 -15.17 19.21 -2.33
C GLU A 142 -15.53 20.35 -3.29
N ILE A 143 -15.67 20.06 -4.60
CA ILE A 143 -16.16 21.05 -5.57
C ILE A 143 -17.62 21.41 -5.27
N GLU A 144 -18.49 20.40 -5.08
CA GLU A 144 -19.91 20.59 -4.79
C GLU A 144 -20.16 21.27 -3.44
N HIS A 145 -19.33 20.99 -2.44
CA HIS A 145 -19.47 21.56 -1.10
C HIS A 145 -19.04 23.04 -1.02
N HIS A 146 -18.01 23.42 -1.79
CA HIS A 146 -17.42 24.76 -1.69
C HIS A 146 -17.86 25.73 -2.78
N LEU A 147 -18.53 25.26 -3.83
CA LEU A 147 -18.94 26.10 -4.96
C LEU A 147 -20.43 25.90 -5.25
N GLU A 148 -21.11 26.99 -5.58
CA GLU A 148 -22.49 26.95 -6.08
C GLU A 148 -22.57 26.23 -7.43
N GLU A 149 -23.71 25.61 -7.69
CA GLU A 149 -23.97 24.90 -8.95
C GLU A 149 -23.82 25.84 -10.15
N GLY A 150 -23.09 25.40 -11.17
CA GLY A 150 -22.85 26.17 -12.40
C GLY A 150 -21.65 27.13 -12.38
N VAL A 151 -20.95 27.29 -11.25
CA VAL A 151 -19.72 28.13 -11.19
C VAL A 151 -18.56 27.50 -11.95
N LEU A 152 -18.38 26.18 -11.83
CA LEU A 152 -17.36 25.41 -12.55
C LEU A 152 -17.99 24.26 -13.33
N SER A 153 -17.62 24.14 -14.59
CA SER A 153 -17.93 22.96 -15.40
C SER A 153 -16.81 21.91 -15.26
N VAL A 154 -17.16 20.70 -14.81
CA VAL A 154 -16.19 19.62 -14.54
C VAL A 154 -16.46 18.42 -15.44
N TYR A 155 -15.44 17.95 -16.15
CA TYR A 155 -15.47 16.70 -16.90
C TYR A 155 -14.73 15.58 -16.17
N ASN A 156 -15.42 14.47 -15.93
CA ASN A 156 -14.90 13.33 -15.17
C ASN A 156 -14.41 12.22 -16.10
N VAL A 157 -13.09 11.95 -16.08
CA VAL A 157 -12.46 10.85 -16.82
C VAL A 157 -12.17 9.70 -15.86
N GLU A 158 -13.17 8.86 -15.61
CA GLU A 158 -13.05 7.67 -14.77
C GLU A 158 -12.96 6.41 -15.63
N GLY A 159 -11.75 5.93 -15.93
CA GLY A 159 -11.53 4.69 -16.71
C GLY A 159 -12.06 4.68 -18.16
N LYS A 160 -12.75 5.74 -18.60
CA LYS A 160 -13.31 5.91 -19.94
C LYS A 160 -12.27 6.42 -20.94
N GLU A 161 -12.54 6.25 -22.22
CA GLU A 161 -11.76 6.90 -23.28
C GLU A 161 -11.94 8.42 -23.21
N LEU A 162 -10.92 9.15 -23.65
CA LEU A 162 -11.00 10.62 -23.69
C LEU A 162 -11.96 11.04 -24.81
N PRO A 163 -12.90 11.97 -24.54
CA PRO A 163 -13.77 12.51 -25.58
C PRO A 163 -12.96 13.37 -26.55
N SER A 164 -13.62 13.88 -27.60
CA SER A 164 -12.99 14.80 -28.54
C SER A 164 -12.41 16.04 -27.85
N ILE A 165 -11.35 16.62 -28.42
CA ILE A 165 -10.75 17.84 -27.87
C ILE A 165 -11.74 18.99 -27.78
N GLU A 166 -12.67 19.04 -28.73
CA GLU A 166 -13.74 20.03 -28.83
C GLU A 166 -14.61 20.05 -27.58
N THR A 167 -15.00 18.86 -27.12
CA THR A 167 -15.74 18.67 -25.88
C THR A 167 -14.91 19.07 -24.66
N LEU A 168 -13.63 18.68 -24.61
CA LEU A 168 -12.77 19.00 -23.44
C LEU A 168 -12.51 20.50 -23.28
N LEU A 169 -12.52 21.28 -24.37
CA LEU A 169 -12.29 22.73 -24.33
C LEU A 169 -13.44 23.52 -23.69
N GLU A 170 -14.63 22.94 -23.62
CA GLU A 170 -15.82 23.57 -23.03
C GLU A 170 -15.75 23.60 -21.50
N TYR A 171 -15.13 22.57 -20.91
CA TYR A 171 -15.04 22.40 -19.46
C TYR A 171 -13.91 23.24 -18.83
N ASP A 172 -14.15 23.71 -17.61
CA ASP A 172 -13.18 24.49 -16.83
C ASP A 172 -12.21 23.58 -16.07
N VAL A 173 -12.66 22.38 -15.71
CA VAL A 173 -11.84 21.37 -15.02
C VAL A 173 -12.00 20.02 -15.71
N VAL A 174 -10.89 19.36 -15.98
CA VAL A 174 -10.87 17.96 -16.41
C VAL A 174 -10.22 17.15 -15.28
N LEU A 175 -11.03 16.37 -14.59
CA LEU A 175 -10.61 15.50 -13.50
C LEU A 175 -10.27 14.13 -14.07
N ILE A 176 -9.02 13.70 -13.92
CA ILE A 176 -8.51 12.44 -14.47
C ILE A 176 -7.76 11.63 -13.42
N ASP A 177 -7.98 10.32 -13.41
CA ASP A 177 -7.24 9.43 -12.52
C ASP A 177 -5.78 9.23 -13.00
N THR A 178 -4.88 9.05 -12.03
CA THR A 178 -3.43 8.94 -12.29
C THR A 178 -3.06 7.76 -13.19
N LEU A 179 -3.80 6.64 -13.11
CA LEU A 179 -3.53 5.43 -13.89
C LEU A 179 -3.93 5.63 -15.35
N ARG A 180 -5.12 6.19 -15.58
CA ARG A 180 -5.63 6.53 -16.91
C ARG A 180 -4.77 7.60 -17.58
N PHE A 181 -4.31 8.61 -16.84
CA PHE A 181 -3.38 9.60 -17.34
C PHE A 181 -2.05 8.96 -17.79
N GLY A 182 -1.51 8.00 -17.01
CA GLY A 182 -0.32 7.25 -17.39
C GLY A 182 -0.54 6.27 -18.57
N ALA A 183 -1.77 5.82 -18.79
CA ALA A 183 -2.12 4.97 -19.93
C ALA A 183 -1.98 5.71 -21.27
N GLU A 184 -2.16 7.04 -21.30
CA GLU A 184 -1.97 7.86 -22.51
C GLU A 184 -0.53 7.74 -23.06
N GLU A 185 0.48 7.79 -22.19
CA GLU A 185 1.87 7.60 -22.61
C GLU A 185 2.13 6.18 -23.12
N THR A 186 1.49 5.19 -22.51
CA THR A 186 1.61 3.79 -22.94
C THR A 186 1.03 3.61 -24.34
N GLN A 187 -0.13 4.21 -24.62
CA GLN A 187 -0.77 4.20 -25.93
C GLN A 187 0.03 5.01 -26.97
N HIS A 188 0.58 6.16 -26.57
CA HIS A 188 1.43 6.99 -27.40
C HIS A 188 2.71 6.25 -27.83
N ARG A 189 3.36 5.54 -26.90
CA ARG A 189 4.52 4.68 -27.19
C ARG A 189 4.16 3.50 -28.08
N LYS A 190 3.06 2.79 -27.78
CA LYS A 190 2.58 1.64 -28.59
C LYS A 190 2.29 2.05 -30.03
N SER A 191 1.73 3.23 -30.24
CA SER A 191 1.45 3.78 -31.57
C SER A 191 2.67 4.46 -32.21
N ARG A 192 3.86 4.45 -31.58
CA ARG A 192 5.06 5.16 -32.06
C ARG A 192 4.79 6.63 -32.41
N GLY A 193 3.87 7.28 -31.69
CA GLY A 193 3.45 8.66 -31.95
C GLY A 193 2.52 8.86 -33.16
N LEU A 194 2.12 7.81 -33.90
CA LEU A 194 1.19 7.92 -35.04
C LEU A 194 -0.22 8.33 -34.60
N LYS A 195 -0.62 8.00 -33.38
CA LYS A 195 -1.89 8.44 -32.77
C LYS A 195 -1.57 9.26 -31.51
N PRO A 196 -1.38 10.60 -31.64
CA PRO A 196 -1.12 11.44 -30.49
C PRO A 196 -2.34 11.49 -29.56
N SER A 197 -2.09 11.51 -28.26
CA SER A 197 -3.13 11.72 -27.24
C SER A 197 -3.93 12.99 -27.52
N ILE A 198 -5.22 12.95 -27.20
CA ILE A 198 -6.11 14.10 -27.33
C ILE A 198 -5.62 15.27 -26.47
N LEU A 199 -5.04 15.00 -25.29
CA LEU A 199 -4.54 16.02 -24.39
C LEU A 199 -3.34 16.81 -24.94
N LEU A 200 -2.59 16.25 -25.90
CA LEU A 200 -1.48 16.93 -26.59
C LEU A 200 -1.94 17.94 -27.64
N LYS A 201 -3.22 17.92 -28.04
CA LYS A 201 -3.81 18.85 -29.02
C LYS A 201 -4.18 20.21 -28.42
N ALA A 202 -4.00 20.40 -27.12
CA ALA A 202 -4.26 21.66 -26.45
C ALA A 202 -3.10 22.10 -25.56
N ARG A 203 -2.98 23.41 -25.43
CA ARG A 203 -2.21 24.09 -24.40
C ARG A 203 -3.13 24.36 -23.22
N TRP A 204 -2.86 23.67 -22.12
CA TRP A 204 -3.66 23.77 -20.91
C TRP A 204 -3.21 24.95 -20.07
N LYS A 205 -4.17 25.62 -19.46
CA LYS A 205 -3.87 26.71 -18.53
C LYS A 205 -3.09 26.23 -17.32
N ARG A 206 -3.51 25.08 -16.78
CA ARG A 206 -2.91 24.53 -15.58
C ARG A 206 -2.97 23.01 -15.56
N ILE A 207 -1.96 22.41 -14.97
CA ILE A 207 -1.95 21.03 -14.52
C ILE A 207 -1.70 21.01 -13.01
N ILE A 208 -2.53 20.27 -12.27
CA ILE A 208 -2.42 20.05 -10.84
C ILE A 208 -2.25 18.55 -10.62
N LEU A 209 -1.18 18.16 -9.95
CA LEU A 209 -0.98 16.77 -9.49
C LEU A 209 -1.18 16.72 -7.98
N ASP A 210 -2.22 16.02 -7.54
CA ASP A 210 -2.49 15.77 -6.12
C ASP A 210 -1.81 14.49 -5.64
N GLU A 211 -1.45 14.45 -4.35
CA GLU A 211 -0.59 13.41 -3.76
C GLU A 211 0.70 13.17 -4.59
N GLY A 212 1.34 14.27 -4.98
CA GLY A 212 2.53 14.30 -5.84
C GLY A 212 3.76 13.59 -5.28
N HIS A 213 3.72 13.06 -4.05
CA HIS A 213 4.74 12.12 -3.57
C HIS A 213 4.79 10.83 -4.43
N THR A 214 3.70 10.48 -5.14
CA THR A 214 3.71 9.42 -6.16
C THR A 214 4.64 9.75 -7.35
N ALA A 215 4.97 11.03 -7.56
CA ALA A 215 5.96 11.50 -8.50
C ALA A 215 7.42 11.33 -7.99
N GLN A 216 7.65 10.66 -6.86
CA GLN A 216 8.99 10.38 -6.32
C GLN A 216 9.69 9.18 -6.98
N SER A 217 8.94 8.28 -7.65
CA SER A 217 9.51 7.09 -8.29
C SER A 217 10.18 7.43 -9.64
N LYS A 218 11.10 6.58 -10.13
CA LYS A 218 11.74 6.76 -11.45
C LYS A 218 10.67 6.88 -12.55
N LEU A 219 10.78 7.93 -13.38
CA LEU A 219 10.11 8.11 -14.69
C LEU A 219 8.78 7.35 -14.84
N THR A 220 7.79 7.66 -14.00
CA THR A 220 6.46 7.09 -14.21
C THR A 220 5.92 7.56 -15.56
N ASN A 221 5.11 6.73 -16.22
CA ASN A 221 4.48 7.10 -17.48
C ASN A 221 3.73 8.44 -17.36
N SER A 222 3.09 8.68 -16.22
CA SER A 222 2.43 9.94 -15.89
C SER A 222 3.40 11.14 -15.90
N MET A 223 4.58 11.05 -15.27
CA MET A 223 5.56 12.14 -15.30
C MET A 223 6.11 12.38 -16.71
N THR A 224 6.38 11.31 -17.46
CA THR A 224 6.87 11.43 -18.84
C THR A 224 5.83 12.10 -19.73
N PHE A 225 4.56 11.74 -19.56
CA PHE A 225 3.45 12.36 -20.29
C PHE A 225 3.27 13.83 -19.90
N ALA A 226 3.32 14.13 -18.61
CA ALA A 226 3.19 15.51 -18.12
C ALA A 226 4.27 16.46 -18.66
N ARG A 227 5.48 15.95 -18.97
CA ARG A 227 6.54 16.72 -19.65
C ARG A 227 6.21 17.03 -21.11
N GLN A 228 5.50 16.15 -21.80
CA GLN A 228 5.12 16.32 -23.20
C GLN A 228 3.94 17.30 -23.37
N LEU A 229 3.11 17.47 -22.34
CA LEU A 229 1.98 18.40 -22.39
C LEU A 229 2.42 19.87 -22.46
N SER A 230 1.80 20.61 -23.37
CA SER A 230 1.87 22.08 -23.40
C SER A 230 0.99 22.62 -22.26
N VAL A 231 1.63 23.19 -21.24
CA VAL A 231 0.95 23.74 -20.08
C VAL A 231 1.57 25.08 -19.69
N GLU A 232 0.75 26.06 -19.30
CA GLU A 232 1.21 27.36 -18.80
C GLU A 232 1.64 27.31 -17.32
N ARG A 233 0.81 26.73 -16.44
CA ARG A 233 1.04 26.71 -14.98
C ARG A 233 1.07 25.27 -14.43
N ARG A 234 2.07 24.92 -13.63
CA ARG A 234 2.25 23.57 -13.08
C ARG A 234 2.22 23.62 -11.56
N TRP A 235 1.33 22.85 -10.93
CA TRP A 235 1.20 22.75 -9.48
C TRP A 235 1.35 21.31 -9.03
N LEU A 236 2.17 21.10 -8.01
CA LEU A 236 2.33 19.81 -7.34
C LEU A 236 1.87 19.99 -5.90
N VAL A 237 0.86 19.23 -5.49
CA VAL A 237 0.31 19.27 -4.13
C VAL A 237 0.74 17.98 -3.42
N SER A 238 1.43 18.13 -2.30
CA SER A 238 1.90 16.99 -1.50
C SER A 238 2.04 17.39 -0.04
N GLY A 239 1.50 16.58 0.88
CA GLY A 239 1.68 16.79 2.31
C GLY A 239 3.09 16.44 2.81
N THR A 240 3.82 15.58 2.08
CA THR A 240 5.15 15.08 2.44
C THR A 240 6.04 14.99 1.20
N PRO A 241 6.62 16.11 0.71
CA PRO A 241 7.46 16.10 -0.48
C PRO A 241 8.75 15.28 -0.31
N THR A 242 9.27 15.18 0.92
CA THR A 242 10.48 14.42 1.32
C THR A 242 10.22 13.61 2.59
N ARG A 243 10.99 12.55 2.83
CA ARG A 243 10.80 11.63 3.98
C ARG A 243 11.87 11.76 5.08
N HIS A 244 13.05 12.28 4.73
CA HIS A 244 14.24 12.29 5.59
C HIS A 244 14.79 13.71 5.76
N LEU A 245 14.59 14.58 4.77
CA LEU A 245 15.05 15.98 4.85
C LEU A 245 14.35 16.81 5.95
N GLN A 246 13.16 16.38 6.42
CA GLN A 246 12.39 17.07 7.46
C GLN A 246 12.93 16.85 8.89
N GLN A 247 13.70 15.79 9.15
CA GLN A 247 14.12 15.42 10.52
C GLN A 247 15.46 16.02 10.97
N GLY A 248 16.21 16.67 10.08
CA GLY A 248 17.50 17.28 10.41
C GLY A 248 17.81 18.60 9.70
N GLY A 249 17.19 18.84 8.54
CA GLY A 249 17.44 20.02 7.73
C GLY A 249 16.97 21.30 8.40
N GLU A 250 15.71 21.40 8.84
CA GLU A 250 15.15 22.68 9.32
C GLU A 250 15.86 23.20 10.58
N THR A 251 16.24 22.33 11.53
CA THR A 251 17.01 22.74 12.71
C THR A 251 18.45 23.17 12.39
N GLU A 252 19.15 22.50 11.46
CA GLU A 252 20.48 22.94 11.01
C GLU A 252 20.38 24.21 10.15
N LEU A 253 19.30 24.33 9.38
CA LEU A 253 18.99 25.49 8.56
C LEU A 253 18.68 26.73 9.44
N ASP A 254 17.95 26.57 10.54
CA ASP A 254 17.60 27.65 11.47
C ASP A 254 18.80 28.05 12.36
N THR A 255 19.65 27.10 12.77
CA THR A 255 20.87 27.43 13.55
C THR A 255 21.89 28.29 12.79
N MET A 256 21.80 28.37 11.46
CA MET A 256 22.66 29.25 10.64
C MET A 256 22.23 30.73 10.65
N GLU A 257 21.03 31.08 11.14
CA GLU A 257 20.55 32.49 11.18
C GLU A 257 21.03 33.27 12.40
N MET A 258 21.38 32.60 13.51
CA MET A 258 21.80 33.30 14.74
C MET A 258 23.19 33.95 14.68
N SER A 259 23.94 33.80 13.58
CA SER A 259 25.32 34.31 13.46
C SER A 259 25.50 35.50 12.50
N THR A 260 24.43 36.13 12.00
CA THR A 260 24.55 37.26 11.05
C THR A 260 23.87 38.56 11.47
N SER A 261 23.26 38.62 12.66
CA SER A 261 22.78 39.89 13.24
C SER A 261 23.95 40.65 13.89
N ASN A 262 24.66 41.42 13.05
CA ASN A 262 25.55 42.48 13.52
C ASN A 262 24.73 43.56 14.25
N HIS A 263 24.65 43.49 15.58
CA HIS A 263 24.27 44.62 16.41
C HIS A 263 25.35 44.84 17.48
N PRO A 264 26.04 45.99 17.52
CA PRO A 264 27.10 46.21 18.49
C PRO A 264 26.55 46.66 19.86
N LEU A 265 27.01 45.95 20.91
CA LEU A 265 27.22 46.37 22.31
C LEU A 265 26.02 46.57 23.25
N GLN A 266 25.96 45.73 24.30
CA GLN A 266 26.34 46.12 25.68
C GLN A 266 26.69 44.89 26.54
N PRO A 267 27.79 44.90 27.33
CA PRO A 267 28.11 43.82 28.25
C PRO A 267 27.41 44.05 29.58
N SER A 268 26.56 43.12 30.02
CA SER A 268 26.20 42.98 31.43
C SER A 268 26.78 41.69 31.97
N THR A 269 27.46 41.86 33.10
CA THR A 269 28.31 40.92 33.81
C THR A 269 27.50 39.94 34.63
N SER A 270 27.75 38.64 34.47
CA SER A 270 27.91 37.70 35.59
C SER A 270 28.30 36.32 35.07
N SER A 271 29.59 36.02 35.22
CA SER A 271 30.16 34.74 35.65
C SER A 271 29.34 33.47 35.41
N GLU A 272 29.83 32.61 34.52
CA GLU A 272 30.12 31.19 34.82
C GLU A 272 30.88 30.51 33.66
N ASN A 273 32.07 30.01 33.98
CA ASN A 273 32.81 28.90 33.35
C ASN A 273 32.85 28.81 31.81
N ASN A 274 33.77 29.57 31.22
CA ASN A 274 34.26 29.37 29.85
C ASN A 274 35.04 28.04 29.72
N VAL A 275 34.36 26.99 29.26
CA VAL A 275 34.99 26.03 28.34
C VAL A 275 34.85 26.64 26.95
N HIS A 276 35.98 26.97 26.33
CA HIS A 276 36.04 27.46 24.96
C HIS A 276 35.35 26.47 24.01
N HIS A 277 34.09 26.76 23.64
CA HIS A 277 33.45 26.11 22.49
C HIS A 277 34.00 26.79 21.23
N ASP A 278 35.09 26.26 20.71
CA ASP A 278 35.64 26.62 19.41
C ASP A 278 34.54 26.50 18.33
N ALA A 279 34.18 27.63 17.73
CA ALA A 279 33.18 27.74 16.68
C ALA A 279 33.70 27.26 15.30
N ARG A 280 34.35 26.08 15.26
CA ARG A 280 34.50 25.31 14.03
C ARG A 280 33.31 24.36 13.93
N MET A 281 32.19 24.87 13.42
CA MET A 281 31.05 24.02 13.06
C MET A 281 31.53 22.93 12.09
N VAL A 282 31.54 21.69 12.56
CA VAL A 282 31.91 20.50 11.79
C VAL A 282 30.93 20.37 10.62
N ARG A 283 31.44 20.46 9.39
CA ARG A 283 30.66 20.20 8.17
C ARG A 283 30.30 18.72 8.15
N ARG A 284 29.07 18.39 8.55
CA ARG A 284 28.56 17.01 8.46
C ARG A 284 28.30 16.65 6.99
N ALA A 285 28.82 15.51 6.55
CA ALA A 285 28.46 14.94 5.26
C ALA A 285 27.01 14.47 5.25
N TRP A 286 26.29 14.80 4.17
CA TRP A 286 24.92 14.31 3.97
C TRP A 286 24.93 12.80 3.80
N ASN A 287 24.00 12.13 4.47
CA ASN A 287 23.83 10.69 4.34
C ASN A 287 23.18 10.33 2.98
N GLN A 288 23.21 9.05 2.62
CA GLN A 288 22.68 8.58 1.33
C GLN A 288 21.18 8.88 1.17
N LEU A 289 20.42 8.87 2.27
CA LEU A 289 18.96 9.10 2.27
C LEU A 289 18.60 10.59 2.06
N GLU A 290 19.36 11.50 2.64
CA GLU A 290 19.25 12.96 2.43
C GLU A 290 19.57 13.30 0.97
N LEU A 291 20.59 12.66 0.40
CA LEU A 291 20.92 12.77 -1.02
C LEU A 291 19.79 12.22 -1.89
N GLU A 292 19.24 11.04 -1.57
CA GLU A 292 18.08 10.49 -2.29
C GLU A 292 16.88 11.43 -2.27
N ASP A 293 16.60 12.08 -1.14
CA ASP A 293 15.54 13.09 -1.03
C ASP A 293 15.85 14.34 -1.86
N ALA A 294 17.10 14.80 -1.91
CA ALA A 294 17.52 15.87 -2.82
C ALA A 294 17.29 15.49 -4.29
N TYR A 295 17.61 14.25 -4.68
CA TYR A 295 17.30 13.72 -6.01
C TYR A 295 15.78 13.62 -6.26
N ARG A 296 14.97 13.32 -5.24
CA ARG A 296 13.50 13.34 -5.35
C ARG A 296 13.00 14.76 -5.60
N ILE A 297 13.45 15.75 -4.84
CA ILE A 297 13.11 17.17 -5.05
C ILE A 297 13.54 17.62 -6.44
N GLY A 298 14.77 17.30 -6.85
CA GLY A 298 15.29 17.65 -8.18
C GLY A 298 14.44 17.10 -9.31
N ARG A 299 13.95 15.86 -9.17
CA ARG A 299 13.01 15.25 -10.12
C ARG A 299 11.64 15.92 -10.13
N MET A 300 11.12 16.40 -8.98
CA MET A 300 9.87 17.17 -8.96
C MET A 300 10.04 18.52 -9.66
N ILE A 301 11.11 19.26 -9.34
CA ILE A 301 11.39 20.61 -9.85
C ILE A 301 11.73 20.58 -11.34
N GLY A 302 12.72 19.78 -11.74
CA GLY A 302 13.16 19.70 -13.14
C GLY A 302 12.26 18.81 -14.00
N GLY A 303 11.62 17.81 -13.40
CA GLY A 303 10.78 16.83 -14.09
C GLY A 303 9.35 17.33 -14.32
N PHE A 304 8.50 17.29 -13.28
CA PHE A 304 7.07 17.62 -13.38
C PHE A 304 6.82 19.13 -13.46
N LEU A 305 7.41 19.92 -12.56
CA LEU A 305 7.26 21.38 -12.57
C LEU A 305 7.95 22.01 -13.79
N ALA A 306 8.97 21.33 -14.33
CA ALA A 306 9.74 21.78 -15.48
C ALA A 306 10.28 23.22 -15.30
N ALA A 307 10.67 23.57 -14.06
CA ALA A 307 11.10 24.90 -13.69
C ALA A 307 12.43 25.26 -14.37
N GLU A 308 12.52 26.43 -14.99
CA GLU A 308 13.77 26.93 -15.56
C GLU A 308 14.71 27.44 -14.44
N PRO A 309 16.04 27.19 -14.50
CA PRO A 309 16.80 26.53 -15.58
C PRO A 309 16.86 25.00 -15.49
N PHE A 310 16.19 24.38 -14.52
CA PHE A 310 16.29 22.95 -14.19
C PHE A 310 15.46 22.01 -15.08
N LYS A 311 14.74 22.54 -16.07
CA LYS A 311 13.94 21.78 -17.05
C LYS A 311 14.78 20.77 -17.84
N THR A 312 16.05 21.06 -18.05
CA THR A 312 17.02 20.18 -18.72
C THR A 312 17.34 18.95 -17.85
N GLU A 313 17.45 17.78 -18.48
CA GLU A 313 17.76 16.55 -17.74
C GLU A 313 19.10 16.66 -17.02
N GLY A 314 19.09 16.36 -15.72
CA GLY A 314 20.28 16.46 -14.86
C GLY A 314 20.69 17.90 -14.48
N GLY A 315 19.98 18.94 -14.94
CA GLY A 315 20.34 20.34 -14.64
C GLY A 315 20.35 20.66 -13.14
N PHE A 316 19.35 20.17 -12.40
CA PHE A 316 19.30 20.30 -10.93
C PHE A 316 20.38 19.46 -10.25
N GLU A 317 20.64 18.25 -10.75
CA GLU A 317 21.63 17.35 -10.16
C GLU A 317 23.04 17.93 -10.27
N ARG A 318 23.40 18.49 -11.43
CA ARG A 318 24.70 19.10 -11.67
C ARG A 318 24.91 20.38 -10.85
N ASN A 319 23.90 21.24 -10.78
CA ASN A 319 24.07 22.58 -10.23
C ASN A 319 23.75 22.68 -8.72
N VAL A 320 22.92 21.78 -8.19
CA VAL A 320 22.44 21.83 -6.79
C VAL A 320 22.89 20.61 -5.99
N ILE A 321 22.76 19.40 -6.52
CA ILE A 321 23.05 18.17 -5.77
C ILE A 321 24.56 17.85 -5.75
N ALA A 322 25.28 18.04 -6.85
CA ALA A 322 26.71 17.74 -6.92
C ALA A 322 27.53 18.47 -5.82
N PRO A 323 27.29 19.78 -5.52
CA PRO A 323 27.94 20.46 -4.39
C PRO A 323 27.57 19.92 -2.99
N LEU A 324 26.46 19.18 -2.85
CA LEU A 324 26.04 18.57 -1.57
C LEU A 324 26.68 17.19 -1.34
N ARG A 325 27.25 16.56 -2.39
CA ARG A 325 27.75 15.17 -2.37
C ARG A 325 29.18 15.01 -1.83
N ASN A 326 29.84 16.09 -1.43
CA ASN A 326 31.25 16.05 -1.03
C ASN A 326 31.49 15.20 0.23
N LYS A 327 32.57 14.40 0.23
CA LYS A 327 32.94 13.51 1.35
C LYS A 327 33.27 14.26 2.65
N GLU A 328 33.75 15.51 2.53
CA GLU A 328 34.08 16.40 3.66
C GLU A 328 32.89 17.28 4.11
N GLY A 329 31.69 17.03 3.59
CA GLY A 329 30.50 17.83 3.82
C GLY A 329 30.18 18.83 2.69
N PRO A 330 28.96 19.37 2.66
CA PRO A 330 28.50 20.27 1.61
C PRO A 330 29.48 21.41 1.32
N SER A 331 29.63 21.75 0.03
CA SER A 331 30.35 22.96 -0.39
C SER A 331 29.77 24.20 0.29
N PHE A 332 30.62 25.21 0.51
CA PHE A 332 30.20 26.48 1.10
C PHE A 332 29.00 27.06 0.35
N GLY A 333 27.92 27.36 1.08
CA GLY A 333 26.69 27.93 0.52
C GLY A 333 25.76 26.96 -0.23
N ALA A 334 26.13 25.70 -0.46
CA ALA A 334 25.30 24.74 -1.21
C ALA A 334 23.93 24.49 -0.56
N VAL A 335 23.91 24.32 0.76
CA VAL A 335 22.66 24.15 1.54
C VAL A 335 21.79 25.42 1.47
N ARG A 336 22.41 26.61 1.49
CA ARG A 336 21.71 27.90 1.37
C ARG A 336 21.09 28.06 -0.02
N SER A 337 21.81 27.68 -1.07
CA SER A 337 21.30 27.71 -2.45
C SER A 337 20.09 26.77 -2.61
N MET A 338 20.15 25.56 -2.05
CA MET A 338 19.01 24.64 -2.08
C MET A 338 17.80 25.22 -1.33
N ARG A 339 18.01 25.81 -0.13
CA ARG A 339 16.94 26.47 0.63
C ARG A 339 16.33 27.62 -0.14
N TYR A 340 17.14 28.47 -0.76
CA TYR A 340 16.66 29.60 -1.55
C TYR A 340 15.76 29.14 -2.70
N ILE A 341 16.17 28.10 -3.42
CA ILE A 341 15.36 27.49 -4.49
C ILE A 341 14.05 26.92 -3.93
N MET A 342 14.11 26.22 -2.79
CA MET A 342 12.93 25.65 -2.15
C MET A 342 11.95 26.73 -1.69
N ASN A 343 12.42 27.79 -1.01
CA ASN A 343 11.58 28.89 -0.55
C ASN A 343 10.94 29.68 -1.70
N GLY A 344 11.60 29.74 -2.87
CA GLY A 344 11.06 30.38 -4.06
C GLY A 344 10.03 29.54 -4.82
N LEU A 345 10.06 28.22 -4.69
CA LEU A 345 9.21 27.29 -5.48
C LEU A 345 8.18 26.52 -4.65
N MET A 346 8.35 26.45 -3.33
CA MET A 346 7.53 25.66 -2.43
C MET A 346 6.93 26.54 -1.34
N VAL A 347 5.62 26.40 -1.15
CA VAL A 347 4.90 27.02 -0.03
C VAL A 347 4.58 25.95 1.00
N LYS A 348 5.10 26.11 2.22
CA LYS A 348 4.84 25.23 3.37
C LYS A 348 4.55 26.10 4.59
N HIS A 349 3.37 25.95 5.17
CA HIS A 349 3.00 26.64 6.42
C HIS A 349 3.59 25.89 7.61
N ALA A 350 4.14 26.63 8.58
CA ALA A 350 4.58 26.05 9.83
C ALA A 350 3.37 25.62 10.67
N PRO A 351 3.47 24.53 11.46
CA PRO A 351 2.37 24.06 12.32
C PRO A 351 1.78 25.17 13.19
N LYS A 352 2.63 26.02 13.78
CA LYS A 352 2.20 27.17 14.61
C LYS A 352 1.26 28.14 13.89
N VAL A 353 1.44 28.33 12.57
CA VAL A 353 0.56 29.21 11.78
C VAL A 353 -0.79 28.55 11.55
N ILE A 354 -0.79 27.23 11.31
CA ILE A 354 -2.03 26.45 11.14
C ILE A 354 -2.82 26.44 12.45
N ASP A 355 -2.14 26.26 13.58
CA ASP A 355 -2.76 26.24 14.90
C ASP A 355 -3.43 27.57 15.26
N LEU A 356 -2.93 28.70 14.75
CA LEU A 356 -3.54 30.03 14.91
C LEU A 356 -4.79 30.22 14.04
N GLU A 357 -4.83 29.61 12.85
CA GLU A 357 -5.96 29.75 11.91
C GLU A 357 -7.11 28.78 12.23
N SER A 358 -6.81 27.64 12.84
CA SER A 358 -7.80 26.60 13.16
C SER A 358 -7.38 25.82 14.41
N GLU A 359 -7.95 26.17 15.57
CA GLU A 359 -7.77 25.39 16.79
C GLU A 359 -8.48 24.04 16.67
N LEU A 360 -7.69 22.98 16.54
CA LEU A 360 -8.21 21.61 16.58
C LEU A 360 -8.45 21.19 18.04
N PRO A 361 -9.46 20.35 18.32
CA PRO A 361 -9.63 19.74 19.63
C PRO A 361 -8.35 19.02 20.09
N PRO A 362 -8.05 18.91 21.38
CA PRO A 362 -6.81 18.27 21.81
C PRO A 362 -6.71 16.81 21.34
N SER A 363 -5.51 16.38 20.95
CA SER A 363 -5.20 14.99 20.67
C SER A 363 -4.20 14.43 21.69
N THR A 364 -4.43 13.21 22.16
CA THR A 364 -3.57 12.52 23.13
C THR A 364 -3.02 11.24 22.52
N ILE A 365 -1.70 11.08 22.53
CA ILE A 365 -1.01 9.86 22.07
C ILE A 365 -0.48 9.11 23.30
N SER A 366 -0.88 7.85 23.47
CA SER A 366 -0.35 6.96 24.50
C SER A 366 0.27 5.70 23.89
N ASN A 367 1.45 5.33 24.38
CA ASN A 367 2.06 4.04 24.10
C ASN A 367 1.60 3.06 25.18
N GLU A 368 0.78 2.09 24.80
CA GLU A 368 0.19 1.11 25.69
C GLU A 368 1.11 -0.11 25.74
N LEU A 369 1.84 -0.26 26.85
CA LEU A 369 2.73 -1.38 27.08
C LEU A 369 1.92 -2.58 27.58
N LEU A 370 1.89 -3.66 26.79
CA LEU A 370 1.08 -4.84 27.02
C LEU A 370 1.95 -6.08 27.25
N GLN A 371 1.57 -6.91 28.21
CA GLN A 371 2.26 -8.18 28.49
C GLN A 371 1.63 -9.32 27.72
N PHE A 372 2.45 -10.27 27.29
CA PHE A 372 1.98 -11.49 26.64
C PHE A 372 1.04 -12.31 27.52
N ASP A 373 0.02 -12.89 26.90
CA ASP A 373 -0.65 -14.05 27.48
C ASP A 373 0.33 -15.25 27.56
N SER A 374 0.08 -16.19 28.48
CA SER A 374 0.90 -17.38 28.67
C SER A 374 1.12 -18.19 27.39
N LEU A 375 0.07 -18.39 26.59
CA LEU A 375 0.16 -19.19 25.35
C LEU A 375 0.87 -18.41 24.25
N GLN A 376 0.59 -17.11 24.16
CA GLN A 376 1.23 -16.20 23.23
C GLN A 376 2.74 -16.10 23.48
N LYS A 377 3.15 -16.02 24.75
CA LYS A 377 4.56 -16.01 25.19
C LYS A 377 5.32 -17.25 24.73
N ILE A 378 4.75 -18.44 24.93
CA ILE A 378 5.37 -19.71 24.50
C ILE A 378 5.62 -19.65 23.00
N THR A 379 4.62 -19.21 22.23
CA THR A 379 4.69 -19.12 20.77
C THR A 379 5.76 -18.14 20.30
N TYR A 380 5.81 -16.95 20.90
CA TYR A 380 6.85 -15.96 20.60
C TYR A 380 8.26 -16.50 20.93
N ASN A 381 8.45 -17.10 22.11
CA ASN A 381 9.73 -17.66 22.51
C ASN A 381 10.15 -18.85 21.65
N VAL A 382 9.21 -19.65 21.14
CA VAL A 382 9.48 -20.70 20.14
C VAL A 382 10.00 -20.09 18.86
N LEU A 383 9.34 -19.06 18.32
CA LEU A 383 9.84 -18.38 17.11
C LEU A 383 11.22 -17.76 17.34
N ALA A 384 11.43 -17.09 18.47
CA ALA A 384 12.75 -16.56 18.85
C ALA A 384 13.81 -17.68 18.94
N ALA A 385 13.46 -18.85 19.48
CA ALA A 385 14.35 -20.01 19.59
C ALA A 385 14.67 -20.62 18.22
N LEU A 386 13.71 -20.66 17.30
CA LEU A 386 13.93 -21.11 15.93
C LEU A 386 14.89 -20.17 15.17
N VAL A 387 14.73 -18.86 15.39
CA VAL A 387 15.66 -17.84 14.86
C VAL A 387 17.04 -18.00 15.47
N ALA A 388 17.14 -18.09 16.80
CA ALA A 388 18.40 -18.28 17.52
C ALA A 388 19.13 -19.54 17.05
N SER A 389 18.41 -20.66 16.90
CA SER A 389 19.02 -21.88 16.39
C SER A 389 19.52 -21.74 14.97
N ASN A 390 18.83 -21.04 14.06
CA ASN A 390 19.35 -20.82 12.71
C ASN A 390 20.61 -19.94 12.75
N VAL A 391 20.52 -18.80 13.43
CA VAL A 391 21.58 -17.77 13.46
C VAL A 391 22.87 -18.31 14.06
N TYR A 392 22.78 -19.01 15.20
CA TYR A 392 23.97 -19.46 15.92
C TYR A 392 24.54 -20.78 15.39
N THR A 393 23.73 -21.68 14.82
CA THR A 393 24.25 -22.97 14.32
C THR A 393 24.85 -22.89 12.92
N SER A 394 24.49 -21.89 12.11
CA SER A 394 24.95 -21.75 10.73
C SER A 394 26.27 -20.97 10.58
N GLY A 395 26.85 -20.46 11.67
CA GLY A 395 28.16 -19.80 11.67
C GLY A 395 28.26 -18.51 10.84
N GLY A 396 27.13 -17.91 10.43
CA GLY A 396 27.09 -16.63 9.72
C GLY A 396 27.47 -16.62 8.23
N GLU A 397 27.92 -17.75 7.67
CA GLU A 397 28.44 -17.85 6.28
C GLU A 397 27.67 -18.83 5.38
N ASP A 398 26.81 -19.68 5.96
CA ASP A 398 26.06 -20.69 5.20
C ASP A 398 24.98 -20.06 4.28
N MET A 399 24.71 -20.68 3.14
CA MET A 399 23.62 -20.28 2.22
C MET A 399 22.24 -20.31 2.90
N ASP A 400 22.09 -21.10 3.96
CA ASP A 400 20.85 -21.25 4.74
C ASP A 400 20.75 -20.26 5.94
N TYR A 401 21.72 -19.35 6.07
CA TYR A 401 21.71 -18.30 7.08
C TYR A 401 20.65 -17.25 6.78
N PHE A 402 19.80 -16.90 7.76
CA PHE A 402 18.73 -15.91 7.57
C PHE A 402 19.22 -14.54 7.09
N LEU A 403 20.45 -14.16 7.43
CA LEU A 403 21.02 -12.85 7.09
C LEU A 403 21.91 -12.88 5.85
N HIS A 404 21.93 -14.02 5.14
CA HIS A 404 22.55 -14.11 3.83
C HIS A 404 21.81 -13.22 2.83
N LYS A 405 22.56 -12.59 1.91
CA LYS A 405 22.00 -11.62 0.94
C LYS A 405 20.91 -12.21 0.06
N ASP A 406 20.99 -13.51 -0.22
CA ASP A 406 20.05 -14.24 -1.07
C ASP A 406 18.76 -14.67 -0.35
N ASN A 407 18.70 -14.59 0.99
CA ASN A 407 17.56 -15.03 1.81
C ASN A 407 16.69 -13.88 2.31
N ARG A 408 16.73 -12.73 1.62
CA ARG A 408 16.04 -11.51 2.07
C ARG A 408 14.53 -11.68 2.28
N ASP A 409 13.87 -12.44 1.41
CA ASP A 409 12.42 -12.66 1.52
C ASP A 409 12.06 -13.52 2.73
N ALA A 410 12.87 -14.55 3.02
CA ALA A 410 12.73 -15.39 4.21
C ALA A 410 12.98 -14.57 5.49
N PHE A 411 13.96 -13.68 5.47
CA PHE A 411 14.23 -12.76 6.58
C PHE A 411 13.03 -11.85 6.87
N LEU A 412 12.46 -11.20 5.85
CA LEU A 412 11.30 -10.33 6.02
C LEU A 412 10.09 -11.11 6.57
N GLN A 413 9.88 -12.34 6.09
CA GLN A 413 8.82 -13.20 6.58
C GLN A 413 8.99 -13.56 8.06
N VAL A 414 10.22 -13.78 8.55
CA VAL A 414 10.48 -14.04 9.98
C VAL A 414 10.12 -12.82 10.83
N VAL A 415 10.50 -11.62 10.38
CA VAL A 415 10.17 -10.37 11.07
C VAL A 415 8.65 -10.19 11.14
N ASP A 416 7.95 -10.42 10.03
CA ASP A 416 6.48 -10.37 9.99
C ASP A 416 5.86 -11.42 10.92
N ASN A 417 6.36 -12.65 10.95
CA ASN A 417 5.88 -13.69 11.86
C ASN A 417 6.10 -13.34 13.34
N LEU A 418 7.20 -12.67 13.68
CA LEU A 418 7.47 -12.18 15.04
C LEU A 418 6.53 -11.04 15.44
N HIS A 419 6.21 -10.13 14.51
CA HIS A 419 5.15 -9.13 14.70
C HIS A 419 3.77 -9.78 14.89
N LEU A 420 3.43 -10.76 14.04
CA LEU A 420 2.19 -11.51 14.18
C LEU A 420 2.14 -12.24 15.52
N ALA A 421 3.23 -12.83 16.00
CA ALA A 421 3.25 -13.45 17.33
C ALA A 421 2.99 -12.44 18.47
N CYS A 422 3.35 -11.16 18.29
CA CYS A 422 2.98 -10.06 19.20
C CYS A 422 1.47 -9.76 19.18
N PHE A 423 0.74 -10.15 18.14
CA PHE A 423 -0.73 -10.09 18.07
C PHE A 423 -1.37 -11.47 18.30
N TRP A 424 -1.29 -12.37 17.32
CA TRP A 424 -1.61 -13.80 17.41
C TRP A 424 -0.95 -14.52 16.20
N TYR A 425 -0.32 -15.67 16.44
CA TYR A 425 0.32 -16.46 15.38
C TYR A 425 0.02 -17.95 15.57
N SER A 426 -0.35 -18.62 14.47
CA SER A 426 -0.55 -20.06 14.40
C SER A 426 -0.01 -20.59 13.07
N ALA A 427 0.62 -21.77 13.11
CA ALA A 427 1.18 -22.41 11.93
C ALA A 427 1.13 -23.93 12.07
N ARG A 428 0.79 -24.61 10.96
CA ARG A 428 0.54 -26.06 10.93
C ARG A 428 1.72 -26.89 11.43
N ASP A 429 2.93 -26.55 10.99
CA ASP A 429 4.18 -27.15 11.46
C ASP A 429 5.25 -26.08 11.64
N MET A 430 5.59 -25.76 12.89
CA MET A 430 6.70 -24.86 13.21
C MET A 430 8.06 -25.58 13.26
N GLY A 431 8.09 -26.91 13.05
CA GLY A 431 9.33 -27.70 13.04
C GLY A 431 10.03 -27.76 14.40
N VAL A 432 9.31 -27.59 15.51
CA VAL A 432 9.83 -27.44 16.89
C VAL A 432 10.71 -28.64 17.28
N GLN A 433 10.19 -29.85 17.15
CA GLN A 433 10.90 -31.09 17.49
C GLN A 433 12.18 -31.24 16.66
N GLY A 434 12.05 -31.04 15.34
CA GLY A 434 13.19 -31.11 14.43
C GLY A 434 14.25 -30.05 14.74
N CYS A 435 13.86 -28.87 15.22
CA CYS A 435 14.79 -27.83 15.65
C CYS A 435 15.50 -28.26 16.94
N LEU A 436 14.75 -28.67 17.96
CA LEU A 436 15.29 -29.14 19.24
C LEU A 436 16.36 -30.22 19.06
N ASP A 437 16.09 -31.22 18.23
CA ASP A 437 17.02 -32.33 17.99
C ASP A 437 18.30 -31.86 17.28
N ARG A 438 18.18 -30.90 16.34
CA ARG A 438 19.34 -30.31 15.67
C ARG A 438 20.19 -29.46 16.61
N THR A 439 19.55 -28.61 17.41
CA THR A 439 20.23 -27.71 18.35
C THR A 439 20.96 -28.52 19.42
N LYS A 440 20.33 -29.56 19.98
CA LYS A 440 20.99 -30.50 20.92
C LYS A 440 22.19 -31.20 20.28
N SER A 441 22.00 -31.79 19.10
CA SER A 441 23.09 -32.44 18.37
C SER A 441 24.24 -31.49 18.03
N TRP A 442 23.96 -30.21 17.83
CA TRP A 442 24.99 -29.18 17.62
C TRP A 442 25.74 -28.87 18.92
N LEU A 443 25.01 -28.69 20.03
CA LEU A 443 25.57 -28.44 21.37
C LEU A 443 26.46 -29.58 21.88
N ASP A 444 26.11 -30.83 21.55
CA ASP A 444 26.89 -32.02 21.90
C ASP A 444 28.19 -32.11 21.09
N ARG A 445 28.18 -31.63 19.85
CA ARG A 445 29.35 -31.63 18.96
C ARG A 445 30.30 -30.45 19.18
N HIS A 446 29.80 -29.33 19.71
CA HIS A 446 30.56 -28.09 19.88
C HIS A 446 30.66 -27.72 21.37
N LEU A 447 31.42 -28.52 22.12
CA LEU A 447 31.67 -28.29 23.55
C LEU A 447 32.52 -27.04 23.82
N GLU A 448 33.38 -26.66 22.86
CA GLU A 448 34.28 -25.50 22.93
C GLU A 448 33.72 -24.23 22.27
N ALA A 449 32.44 -24.20 21.90
CA ALA A 449 31.80 -23.00 21.35
C ALA A 449 31.80 -21.84 22.36
N ASP A 450 31.65 -20.61 21.85
CA ASP A 450 31.51 -19.40 22.67
C ASP A 450 30.48 -19.61 23.80
N PRO A 451 30.85 -19.39 25.08
CA PRO A 451 29.95 -19.52 26.22
C PRO A 451 28.63 -18.79 26.05
N TYR A 452 28.64 -17.59 25.46
CA TYR A 452 27.42 -16.80 25.23
C TYR A 452 26.47 -17.49 24.24
N VAL A 453 27.02 -17.95 23.11
CA VAL A 453 26.24 -18.66 22.08
C VAL A 453 25.67 -19.97 22.65
N ARG A 454 26.48 -20.68 23.45
CA ARG A 454 26.06 -21.92 24.10
C ARG A 454 24.91 -21.68 25.07
N GLU A 455 24.98 -20.63 25.89
CA GLU A 455 23.90 -20.23 26.82
C GLU A 455 22.60 -19.93 26.08
N GLN A 456 22.66 -19.12 25.02
CA GLN A 456 21.50 -18.78 24.19
C GLN A 456 20.85 -20.01 23.53
N LEU A 457 21.65 -20.96 23.05
CA LEU A 457 21.14 -22.21 22.46
C LEU A 457 20.56 -23.18 23.49
N ILE A 458 21.11 -23.24 24.70
CA ILE A 458 20.53 -24.00 25.82
C ILE A 458 19.18 -23.42 26.19
N GLU A 459 19.10 -22.09 26.31
CA GLU A 459 17.86 -21.37 26.60
C GLU A 459 16.81 -21.59 25.48
N ALA A 460 17.22 -21.52 24.22
CA ALA A 460 16.37 -21.88 23.09
C ALA A 460 15.82 -23.30 23.21
N CYS A 461 16.66 -24.28 23.59
CA CYS A 461 16.22 -25.67 23.83
C CYS A 461 15.20 -25.76 24.98
N CYS A 462 15.36 -24.97 26.05
CA CYS A 462 14.42 -24.90 27.15
C CYS A 462 13.04 -24.40 26.70
N HIS A 463 12.99 -23.34 25.89
CA HIS A 463 11.73 -22.82 25.35
C HIS A 463 11.06 -23.78 24.36
N LEU A 464 11.82 -24.40 23.45
CA LEU A 464 11.30 -25.41 22.51
C LEU A 464 10.72 -26.61 23.26
N ARG A 465 11.42 -27.09 24.30
CA ARG A 465 10.93 -28.18 25.15
C ARG A 465 9.68 -27.77 25.94
N SER A 466 9.68 -26.58 26.54
CA SER A 466 8.53 -26.06 27.28
C SER A 466 7.28 -25.97 26.41
N ALA A 467 7.41 -25.72 25.11
CA ALA A 467 6.28 -25.69 24.18
C ALA A 467 5.74 -27.08 23.88
N LEU A 468 6.62 -28.07 23.69
CA LEU A 468 6.25 -29.48 23.47
C LEU A 468 5.61 -30.12 24.71
N ASP A 469 6.09 -29.75 25.89
CA ASP A 469 5.58 -30.23 27.17
C ASP A 469 4.26 -29.52 27.58
N HIS A 470 3.93 -28.37 26.96
CA HIS A 470 2.73 -27.61 27.32
C HIS A 470 1.46 -28.28 26.80
N PRO A 471 0.48 -28.60 27.68
CA PRO A 471 -0.77 -29.21 27.25
C PRO A 471 -1.54 -28.27 26.33
N GLY A 472 -1.92 -28.76 25.14
CA GLY A 472 -2.78 -28.04 24.20
C GLY A 472 -2.07 -27.04 23.29
N TRP A 473 -0.81 -26.67 23.55
CA TRP A 473 -0.13 -25.67 22.71
C TRP A 473 0.05 -26.18 21.28
N GLY A 474 0.60 -27.39 21.10
CA GLY A 474 0.79 -27.97 19.77
C GLY A 474 -0.52 -28.17 19.00
N GLU A 475 -1.57 -28.64 19.67
CA GLU A 475 -2.88 -28.85 19.04
C GLU A 475 -3.49 -27.53 18.57
N TRP A 476 -3.42 -26.46 19.37
CA TRP A 476 -3.93 -25.14 18.98
C TRP A 476 -3.11 -24.50 17.86
N MET A 477 -1.79 -24.67 17.87
CA MET A 477 -0.93 -24.12 16.83
C MET A 477 -1.15 -24.80 15.48
N THR A 478 -1.40 -26.11 15.48
CA THR A 478 -1.59 -26.90 14.26
C THR A 478 -3.02 -26.87 13.73
N ASN A 479 -4.02 -26.89 14.62
CA ASN A 479 -5.43 -27.08 14.26
C ASN A 479 -6.28 -25.80 14.38
N GLY A 480 -5.83 -24.81 15.17
CA GLY A 480 -6.57 -23.59 15.42
C GLY A 480 -6.65 -22.72 14.18
N VAL A 481 -7.86 -22.55 13.63
CA VAL A 481 -8.13 -21.66 12.50
C VAL A 481 -8.32 -20.21 12.97
N SER A 482 -8.86 -20.04 14.18
CA SER A 482 -9.20 -18.75 14.80
C SER A 482 -8.53 -18.63 16.18
N MET A 483 -8.47 -17.41 16.71
CA MET A 483 -7.84 -17.14 17.99
C MET A 483 -8.63 -17.77 19.16
N PRO A 484 -7.96 -18.48 20.08
CA PRO A 484 -8.63 -19.10 21.22
C PRO A 484 -9.10 -18.06 22.25
N LEU A 485 -10.30 -18.30 22.76
CA LEU A 485 -10.93 -17.64 23.89
C LEU A 485 -10.90 -18.59 25.10
N THR A 486 -10.79 -18.01 26.29
CA THR A 486 -10.81 -18.77 27.53
C THR A 486 -12.24 -19.21 27.86
N GLY A 487 -12.48 -20.51 27.90
CA GLY A 487 -13.79 -21.09 28.13
C GLY A 487 -14.19 -21.18 29.60
N GLN A 488 -13.45 -20.61 30.55
CA GLN A 488 -13.65 -20.81 32.01
C GLN A 488 -15.09 -20.62 32.49
N SER A 489 -15.82 -19.70 31.87
CA SER A 489 -17.21 -19.36 32.17
C SER A 489 -18.24 -20.35 31.61
N LEU A 490 -17.84 -21.34 30.79
CA LEU A 490 -18.70 -22.41 30.28
C LEU A 490 -18.77 -23.62 31.24
N PRO A 491 -19.88 -24.37 31.26
CA PRO A 491 -19.97 -25.66 31.93
C PRO A 491 -18.90 -26.66 31.44
N PRO A 492 -18.33 -27.51 32.31
CA PRO A 492 -17.30 -28.50 31.93
C PRO A 492 -17.67 -29.40 30.74
N LEU A 493 -18.93 -29.84 30.67
CA LEU A 493 -19.43 -30.67 29.56
C LEU A 493 -19.37 -29.94 28.20
N LEU A 494 -19.60 -28.63 28.18
CA LEU A 494 -19.56 -27.84 26.95
C LEU A 494 -18.13 -27.44 26.60
N LYS A 495 -17.28 -27.18 27.60
CA LYS A 495 -15.84 -26.98 27.42
C LYS A 495 -15.22 -28.14 26.65
N GLU A 496 -15.52 -29.37 27.06
CA GLU A 496 -15.01 -30.57 26.39
C GLU A 496 -15.54 -30.70 24.97
N ALA A 497 -16.85 -30.54 24.75
CA ALA A 497 -17.45 -30.73 23.43
C ALA A 497 -17.01 -29.67 22.40
N TRP A 498 -16.82 -28.42 22.83
CA TRP A 498 -16.58 -27.26 21.95
C TRP A 498 -15.12 -26.80 21.89
N SER A 499 -14.20 -27.48 22.58
CA SER A 499 -12.77 -27.17 22.54
C SER A 499 -12.08 -27.83 21.35
N ASP A 500 -11.20 -27.08 20.69
CA ASP A 500 -10.32 -27.60 19.62
C ASP A 500 -9.11 -28.37 20.16
N SER A 501 -8.85 -28.36 21.48
CA SER A 501 -7.87 -29.26 22.10
C SER A 501 -8.41 -30.68 22.17
N PHE A 502 -7.75 -31.60 21.46
CA PHE A 502 -8.20 -32.98 21.28
C PHE A 502 -7.88 -33.87 22.47
N ASN A 503 -6.68 -33.75 23.05
CA ASN A 503 -6.19 -34.68 24.07
C ASN A 503 -5.78 -34.02 25.39
N THR A 504 -5.69 -32.69 25.43
CA THR A 504 -5.02 -31.98 26.52
C THR A 504 -5.87 -30.82 27.03
N LYS A 505 -6.46 -31.00 28.23
CA LYS A 505 -7.28 -30.05 29.00
C LYS A 505 -8.10 -29.05 28.16
N PRO A 506 -9.37 -29.36 27.83
CA PRO A 506 -10.19 -28.57 26.91
C PRO A 506 -10.73 -27.28 27.57
N ASP A 507 -9.86 -26.33 27.87
CA ASP A 507 -10.22 -25.08 28.57
C ASP A 507 -10.42 -23.89 27.62
N MET A 508 -10.17 -24.07 26.32
CA MET A 508 -10.19 -23.00 25.31
C MET A 508 -11.17 -23.32 24.19
N VAL A 509 -11.82 -22.30 23.64
CA VAL A 509 -12.80 -22.40 22.57
C VAL A 509 -12.49 -21.33 21.53
N ASP A 510 -12.51 -21.65 20.25
CA ASP A 510 -12.26 -20.67 19.20
C ASP A 510 -13.47 -19.75 18.99
N VAL A 511 -13.27 -18.60 18.33
CA VAL A 511 -14.33 -17.61 18.13
C VAL A 511 -15.55 -18.17 17.38
N HIS A 512 -15.34 -19.01 16.38
CA HIS A 512 -16.41 -19.55 15.54
C HIS A 512 -17.24 -20.61 16.28
N SER A 513 -16.58 -21.49 17.05
CA SER A 513 -17.23 -22.41 17.99
C SER A 513 -18.05 -21.66 19.03
N PHE A 514 -17.51 -20.56 19.57
CA PHE A 514 -18.19 -19.71 20.55
C PHE A 514 -19.42 -19.01 19.95
N ASN A 515 -19.35 -18.57 18.69
CA ASN A 515 -20.48 -17.97 17.98
C ASN A 515 -21.58 -19.00 17.68
N THR A 516 -21.21 -20.20 17.24
CA THR A 516 -22.16 -21.29 17.01
C THR A 516 -22.89 -21.68 18.31
N LEU A 517 -22.15 -21.76 19.41
CA LEU A 517 -22.72 -21.99 20.74
C LEU A 517 -23.71 -20.88 21.13
N ARG A 518 -23.38 -19.62 20.83
CA ARG A 518 -24.27 -18.45 21.03
C ARG A 518 -25.58 -18.60 20.25
N GLU A 519 -25.52 -18.95 18.96
CA GLU A 519 -26.71 -19.15 18.13
C GLU A 519 -27.60 -20.29 18.64
N LEU A 520 -27.01 -21.44 19.02
CA LEU A 520 -27.78 -22.56 19.55
C LEU A 520 -28.42 -22.25 20.91
N ASN A 521 -27.72 -21.48 21.76
CA ASN A 521 -28.29 -20.97 23.01
C ASN A 521 -29.44 -19.98 22.75
N GLN A 522 -29.34 -19.14 21.71
CA GLN A 522 -30.41 -18.23 21.31
C GLN A 522 -31.68 -18.97 20.87
N ARG A 523 -31.53 -20.16 20.27
CA ARG A 523 -32.62 -21.06 19.87
C ARG A 523 -33.23 -21.86 21.03
N GLY A 524 -32.77 -21.65 22.27
CA GLY A 524 -33.33 -22.32 23.45
C GLY A 524 -33.03 -23.82 23.53
N ARG A 525 -31.92 -24.27 22.95
CA ARG A 525 -31.46 -25.68 23.04
C ARG A 525 -31.06 -26.05 24.47
N THR A 526 -31.24 -27.30 24.86
CA THR A 526 -30.82 -27.79 26.19
C THR A 526 -29.30 -27.99 26.27
N ILE A 527 -28.72 -28.10 27.48
CA ILE A 527 -27.28 -28.41 27.64
C ILE A 527 -26.89 -29.69 26.91
N GLN A 528 -27.78 -30.71 26.91
CA GLN A 528 -27.52 -31.99 26.25
C GLN A 528 -27.45 -31.81 24.73
N ASP A 529 -28.38 -31.04 24.15
CA ASP A 529 -28.36 -30.74 22.71
C ASP A 529 -27.10 -29.94 22.33
N LEU A 530 -26.71 -28.97 23.15
CA LEU A 530 -25.48 -28.20 22.96
C LEU A 530 -24.24 -29.08 23.06
N HIS A 531 -24.23 -30.08 23.93
CA HIS A 531 -23.13 -31.03 24.08
C HIS A 531 -23.02 -31.95 22.86
N ILE A 532 -24.15 -32.53 22.39
CA ILE A 532 -24.18 -33.38 21.20
C ILE A 532 -23.75 -32.58 19.96
N ALA A 533 -24.32 -31.38 19.78
CA ALA A 533 -23.96 -30.50 18.67
C ALA A 533 -22.47 -30.13 18.69
N GLY A 534 -21.89 -29.89 19.87
CA GLY A 534 -20.46 -29.64 20.01
C GLY A 534 -19.61 -30.83 19.56
N TRP A 535 -19.98 -32.05 19.95
CA TRP A 535 -19.29 -33.27 19.49
C TRP A 535 -19.42 -33.51 17.99
N ASP A 536 -20.61 -33.32 17.43
CA ASP A 536 -20.84 -33.44 15.98
C ASP A 536 -20.00 -32.41 15.22
N TYR A 537 -20.00 -31.16 15.70
CA TYR A 537 -19.19 -30.09 15.15
C TYR A 537 -17.69 -30.41 15.22
N ARG A 538 -17.22 -30.87 16.38
CA ARG A 538 -15.83 -31.29 16.62
C ARG A 538 -15.42 -32.47 15.72
N ASN A 539 -16.30 -33.44 15.52
CA ASN A 539 -16.06 -34.58 14.62
C ASN A 539 -15.98 -34.14 13.15
N ASN A 540 -16.89 -33.26 12.72
CA ASN A 540 -16.86 -32.70 11.37
C ASN A 540 -15.57 -31.92 11.09
N LYS A 541 -15.13 -31.09 12.06
CA LYS A 541 -13.85 -30.37 12.00
C LYS A 541 -12.67 -31.35 11.90
N LEU A 542 -12.70 -32.43 12.68
CA LEU A 542 -11.67 -33.47 12.65
C LEU A 542 -11.63 -34.20 11.30
N GLU A 543 -12.78 -34.53 10.72
CA GLU A 543 -12.84 -35.14 9.39
C GLU A 543 -12.31 -34.21 8.30
N GLU A 544 -12.70 -32.93 8.35
CA GLU A 544 -12.21 -31.92 7.40
C GLU A 544 -10.70 -31.71 7.55
N PHE A 545 -10.20 -31.71 8.79
CA PHE A 545 -8.78 -31.69 9.10
C PHE A 545 -8.05 -32.90 8.52
N GLN A 546 -8.54 -34.12 8.76
CA GLN A 546 -7.95 -35.35 8.22
C GLN A 546 -7.96 -35.36 6.68
N LYS A 547 -9.04 -34.90 6.05
CA LYS A 547 -9.14 -34.76 4.58
C LYS A 547 -8.12 -33.74 4.04
N THR A 548 -7.96 -32.62 4.73
CA THR A 548 -6.98 -31.58 4.37
C THR A 548 -5.55 -32.08 4.54
N MET A 549 -5.28 -32.81 5.63
CA MET A 549 -3.98 -33.41 5.90
C MET A 549 -3.62 -34.50 4.90
N ALA A 550 -4.57 -35.34 4.52
CA ALA A 550 -4.39 -36.34 3.46
C ALA A 550 -4.05 -35.68 2.12
N LYS A 551 -4.76 -34.61 1.73
CA LYS A 551 -4.46 -33.82 0.51
C LYS A 551 -3.07 -33.18 0.57
N TYR A 552 -2.68 -32.64 1.72
CA TYR A 552 -1.35 -32.05 1.91
C TYR A 552 -0.24 -33.10 1.80
N MET A 553 -0.38 -34.23 2.50
CA MET A 553 0.57 -35.35 2.46
C MET A 553 0.69 -35.92 1.04
N GLU A 554 -0.42 -36.03 0.31
CA GLU A 554 -0.42 -36.45 -1.08
C GLU A 554 0.31 -35.44 -1.99
N LYS A 555 0.08 -34.13 -1.80
CA LYS A 555 0.78 -33.06 -2.54
C LYS A 555 2.28 -33.09 -2.24
N HIS A 556 2.66 -33.20 -0.97
CA HIS A 556 4.05 -33.30 -0.54
C HIS A 556 4.73 -34.56 -1.10
N ALA A 557 4.05 -35.71 -1.06
CA ALA A 557 4.55 -36.94 -1.65
C ALA A 557 4.74 -36.81 -3.17
N LYS A 558 3.81 -36.15 -3.89
CA LYS A 558 3.93 -35.85 -5.32
C LYS A 558 5.08 -34.90 -5.63
N GLU A 559 5.28 -33.85 -4.84
CA GLU A 559 6.42 -32.94 -4.99
C GLU A 559 7.76 -33.63 -4.71
N GLN A 560 7.81 -34.49 -3.68
CA GLN A 560 9.00 -35.31 -3.41
C GLN A 560 9.28 -36.32 -4.52
N GLN A 561 8.25 -36.95 -5.10
CA GLN A 561 8.42 -37.82 -6.27
C GLN A 561 8.86 -37.04 -7.52
N LYS A 562 8.37 -35.82 -7.73
CA LYS A 562 8.84 -34.95 -8.84
C LYS A 562 10.31 -34.56 -8.66
N LEU A 563 10.71 -34.20 -7.44
CA LEU A 563 12.10 -33.89 -7.10
C LEU A 563 13.00 -35.12 -7.23
N ALA A 564 12.53 -36.31 -6.85
CA ALA A 564 13.25 -37.57 -7.04
C ALA A 564 13.39 -37.95 -8.53
N LYS A 565 12.33 -37.76 -9.34
CA LYS A 565 12.36 -37.96 -10.79
C LYS A 565 13.28 -36.97 -11.50
N ALA A 566 13.31 -35.71 -11.06
CA ALA A 566 14.23 -34.70 -11.58
C ALA A 566 15.70 -35.07 -11.30
N LYS A 567 16.01 -35.57 -10.09
CA LYS A 567 17.35 -36.06 -9.72
C LYS A 567 17.77 -37.32 -10.48
N ASN A 568 16.84 -38.22 -10.79
CA ASN A 568 17.14 -39.42 -11.59
C ASN A 568 17.33 -39.11 -13.08
N SER A 569 16.76 -38.01 -13.58
CA SER A 569 16.95 -37.58 -14.98
C SER A 569 18.29 -36.89 -15.25
N SER A 570 18.97 -36.37 -14.21
CA SER A 570 20.30 -35.74 -14.34
C SER A 570 21.46 -36.74 -14.21
N ALA A 571 21.21 -37.99 -13.78
CA ALA A 571 22.25 -39.01 -13.58
C ALA A 571 22.41 -40.00 -14.76
N ALA A 572 21.58 -39.91 -15.81
CA ALA A 572 21.61 -40.84 -16.94
C ALA A 572 21.95 -40.13 -18.26
N LYS A 573 23.23 -39.77 -18.45
CA LYS A 573 23.81 -39.52 -19.77
C LYS A 573 25.24 -40.07 -19.85
N ALA A 574 25.35 -41.33 -20.22
CA ALA A 574 26.51 -41.89 -20.91
C ALA A 574 25.99 -42.69 -22.12
N PRO A 575 26.64 -42.63 -23.30
CA PRO A 575 26.08 -43.14 -24.54
C PRO A 575 26.43 -44.63 -24.70
N LYS A 576 25.45 -45.45 -25.10
CA LYS A 576 25.74 -46.71 -25.80
C LYS A 576 24.89 -46.81 -27.06
N ALA A 577 25.61 -47.09 -28.14
CA ALA A 577 25.13 -47.17 -29.50
C ALA A 577 24.35 -48.47 -29.79
N ALA A 578 23.41 -48.35 -30.73
CA ALA A 578 22.87 -49.31 -31.68
C ALA A 578 22.58 -50.76 -31.25
N ILE A 579 21.31 -51.18 -31.41
CA ILE A 579 20.89 -52.35 -32.23
C ILE A 579 19.38 -52.19 -32.52
N LYS A 580 19.00 -52.38 -33.79
CA LYS A 580 17.62 -52.47 -34.29
C LYS A 580 17.01 -53.83 -33.92
N SER A 581 15.73 -53.86 -33.54
CA SER A 581 14.78 -54.89 -34.03
C SER A 581 13.33 -54.52 -33.70
N ASN A 582 12.45 -54.94 -34.60
CA ASN A 582 11.03 -54.66 -34.71
C ASN A 582 10.20 -55.22 -33.54
N SER A 583 9.11 -54.52 -33.18
CA SER A 583 7.73 -55.04 -33.27
C SER A 583 6.76 -54.08 -32.59
N SER A 584 5.71 -53.70 -33.33
CA SER A 584 4.43 -53.31 -32.73
C SER A 584 3.68 -54.59 -32.32
N PRO A 585 2.70 -54.49 -31.41
CA PRO A 585 1.35 -54.33 -31.92
C PRO A 585 0.51 -53.31 -31.15
N ALA A 586 -0.38 -52.68 -31.91
CA ALA A 586 -1.46 -51.83 -31.49
C ALA A 586 -2.47 -52.56 -30.60
N LYS A 587 -3.14 -51.82 -29.70
CA LYS A 587 -4.59 -51.95 -29.43
C LYS A 587 -5.13 -50.76 -28.63
N ASP A 588 -6.03 -50.04 -29.30
CA ASP A 588 -7.17 -49.25 -28.85
C ASP A 588 -7.17 -48.58 -27.46
N ARG A 589 -7.20 -47.25 -27.48
CA ARG A 589 -7.91 -46.44 -26.48
C ARG A 589 -9.14 -45.79 -27.11
N PRO A 590 -10.34 -45.93 -26.52
CA PRO A 590 -11.51 -45.21 -26.99
C PRO A 590 -11.40 -43.73 -26.61
N LYS A 591 -11.77 -42.85 -27.54
CA LYS A 591 -11.99 -41.42 -27.31
C LYS A 591 -13.11 -41.25 -26.27
N LYS A 592 -12.79 -40.80 -25.05
CA LYS A 592 -13.80 -40.24 -24.14
C LYS A 592 -13.81 -38.71 -24.27
N ARG A 593 -15.01 -38.23 -24.57
CA ARG A 593 -15.42 -36.84 -24.82
C ARG A 593 -15.23 -36.01 -23.55
N LYS A 594 -14.92 -34.72 -23.73
CA LYS A 594 -15.00 -33.70 -22.69
C LYS A 594 -16.46 -33.62 -22.18
N HIS A 595 -16.72 -34.16 -20.99
CA HIS A 595 -17.68 -33.63 -20.03
C HIS A 595 -16.83 -32.75 -19.10
N GLY A 596 -17.14 -31.50 -18.79
CA GLY A 596 -18.44 -30.85 -18.76
C GLY A 596 -18.48 -30.14 -17.42
N ASP A 597 -18.08 -28.87 -17.43
CA ASP A 597 -17.94 -27.92 -16.30
C ASP A 597 -19.30 -27.57 -15.64
N MET A 598 -20.31 -28.44 -15.76
CA MET A 598 -21.68 -28.25 -15.26
C MET A 598 -21.90 -28.84 -13.87
N ASP A 599 -21.26 -29.97 -13.53
CA ASP A 599 -21.52 -30.66 -12.24
C ASP A 599 -21.01 -29.86 -11.02
N GLU A 600 -19.99 -29.01 -11.19
CA GLU A 600 -19.49 -28.11 -10.12
C GLU A 600 -20.36 -26.86 -9.92
N VAL A 601 -21.12 -26.46 -10.94
CA VAL A 601 -22.04 -25.33 -10.87
C VAL A 601 -23.36 -25.77 -10.23
N ASP A 602 -23.87 -26.94 -10.59
CA ASP A 602 -25.09 -27.51 -9.99
C ASP A 602 -24.90 -27.85 -8.51
N GLY A 603 -23.74 -28.39 -8.13
CA GLY A 603 -23.40 -28.61 -6.71
C GLY A 603 -23.30 -27.30 -5.90
N ARG A 604 -22.84 -26.21 -6.52
CA ARG A 604 -22.80 -24.88 -5.90
C ARG A 604 -24.16 -24.20 -5.82
N ILE A 605 -25.05 -24.48 -6.77
CA ILE A 605 -26.44 -24.01 -6.74
C ILE A 605 -27.20 -24.77 -5.64
N GLU A 606 -27.05 -26.08 -5.53
CA GLU A 606 -27.67 -26.88 -4.45
C GLU A 606 -27.09 -26.56 -3.05
N GLU A 607 -25.82 -26.19 -2.95
CA GLU A 607 -25.20 -25.72 -1.71
C GLU A 607 -25.64 -24.29 -1.36
N ALA A 608 -25.78 -23.41 -2.36
CA ALA A 608 -26.33 -22.07 -2.18
C ALA A 608 -27.83 -22.10 -1.85
N GLU A 609 -28.60 -23.03 -2.42
CA GLU A 609 -30.02 -23.26 -2.08
C GLU A 609 -30.17 -23.86 -0.69
N ARG A 610 -29.28 -24.76 -0.26
CA ARG A 610 -29.24 -25.25 1.14
C ARG A 610 -28.84 -24.14 2.12
N ASN A 611 -27.86 -23.31 1.78
CA ASN A 611 -27.45 -22.17 2.61
C ASN A 611 -28.51 -21.05 2.60
N ALA A 612 -29.22 -20.85 1.51
CA ALA A 612 -30.37 -19.95 1.43
C ALA A 612 -31.60 -20.52 2.16
N ALA A 613 -31.79 -21.84 2.18
CA ALA A 613 -32.79 -22.52 3.01
C ALA A 613 -32.44 -22.41 4.51
N LEU A 614 -31.18 -22.59 4.89
CA LEU A 614 -30.68 -22.38 6.25
C LEU A 614 -30.77 -20.90 6.67
N ALA A 615 -30.53 -19.96 5.76
CA ALA A 615 -30.68 -18.53 5.98
C ALA A 615 -32.15 -18.09 6.05
N SER A 616 -33.05 -18.67 5.25
CA SER A 616 -34.50 -18.41 5.31
C SER A 616 -35.17 -19.10 6.51
N MET A 617 -34.56 -20.16 7.07
CA MET A 617 -34.90 -20.69 8.39
C MET A 617 -34.29 -19.90 9.55
N SER A 618 -33.42 -18.91 9.28
CA SER A 618 -32.84 -18.01 10.29
C SER A 618 -33.59 -16.69 10.44
N SER A 619 -34.53 -16.38 9.55
CA SER A 619 -35.56 -15.37 9.79
C SER A 619 -36.68 -16.00 10.62
N THR A 620 -36.50 -16.07 11.93
CA THR A 620 -37.62 -16.41 12.82
C THR A 620 -37.54 -15.57 14.09
N GLU A 621 -38.67 -14.94 14.34
CA GLU A 621 -39.01 -14.08 15.46
C GLU A 621 -38.48 -14.64 16.78
N ALA A 622 -37.96 -13.74 17.63
CA ALA A 622 -37.58 -14.07 18.99
C ALA A 622 -38.80 -14.61 19.75
N ALA A 623 -38.88 -15.94 19.91
CA ALA A 623 -39.86 -16.56 20.78
C ALA A 623 -39.55 -16.15 22.24
N PRO A 624 -40.48 -15.49 22.94
CA PRO A 624 -40.27 -15.13 24.33
C PRO A 624 -40.41 -16.39 25.21
N ASP A 625 -39.49 -16.51 26.17
CA ASP A 625 -39.62 -17.33 27.39
C ASP A 625 -39.40 -18.86 27.30
N MET A 626 -38.42 -19.31 26.50
CA MET A 626 -37.87 -20.67 26.64
C MET A 626 -36.73 -20.71 27.68
N PRO A 627 -36.64 -21.72 28.56
CA PRO A 627 -35.55 -21.84 29.54
C PRO A 627 -34.23 -22.10 28.81
N ARG A 628 -33.26 -21.19 29.00
CA ARG A 628 -31.96 -21.23 28.32
C ARG A 628 -30.86 -21.68 29.29
N PRO A 629 -29.93 -22.53 28.85
CA PRO A 629 -28.95 -23.15 29.73
C PRO A 629 -27.72 -22.29 30.06
N LEU A 630 -27.37 -21.33 29.21
CA LEU A 630 -26.21 -20.44 29.42
C LEU A 630 -26.64 -19.04 29.87
N PRO A 631 -25.82 -18.36 30.69
CA PRO A 631 -26.11 -17.00 31.13
C PRO A 631 -26.16 -16.02 29.95
N SER A 632 -26.87 -14.91 30.13
CA SER A 632 -27.05 -13.89 29.09
C SER A 632 -25.75 -13.18 28.69
N VAL A 633 -24.79 -13.12 29.62
CA VAL A 633 -23.47 -12.53 29.41
C VAL A 633 -22.41 -13.51 29.90
N ILE A 634 -21.41 -13.74 29.06
CA ILE A 634 -20.27 -14.60 29.35
C ILE A 634 -19.01 -13.74 29.33
N HIS A 635 -18.32 -13.67 30.47
CA HIS A 635 -17.01 -13.05 30.52
C HIS A 635 -15.96 -14.02 30.00
N THR A 636 -15.18 -13.59 29.01
CA THR A 636 -14.08 -14.37 28.44
C THR A 636 -12.87 -13.47 28.17
N THR A 637 -11.76 -14.08 27.81
CA THR A 637 -10.51 -13.40 27.45
C THR A 637 -9.89 -14.16 26.30
N SER A 638 -9.47 -13.44 25.26
CA SER A 638 -8.67 -14.01 24.19
C SER A 638 -7.25 -14.29 24.67
N LYS A 639 -6.54 -15.14 23.94
CA LYS A 639 -5.11 -15.38 24.15
C LYS A 639 -4.21 -14.33 23.50
N SER A 640 -4.76 -13.21 23.00
CA SER A 640 -4.01 -12.05 22.55
C SER A 640 -4.21 -10.86 23.48
N ALA A 641 -3.13 -10.38 24.07
CA ALA A 641 -3.16 -9.20 24.93
C ALA A 641 -3.64 -7.93 24.18
N LYS A 642 -3.20 -7.76 22.93
CA LYS A 642 -3.58 -6.63 22.08
C LYS A 642 -5.07 -6.66 21.73
N ALA A 643 -5.58 -7.82 21.36
CA ALA A 643 -7.01 -7.95 21.04
C ALA A 643 -7.89 -7.71 22.28
N ASN A 644 -7.48 -8.19 23.45
CA ASN A 644 -8.17 -7.91 24.71
C ASN A 644 -8.22 -6.41 25.02
N PHE A 645 -7.10 -5.69 24.82
CA PHE A 645 -7.04 -4.24 24.99
C PHE A 645 -8.00 -3.53 24.04
N VAL A 646 -8.02 -3.91 22.75
CA VAL A 646 -8.91 -3.32 21.74
C VAL A 646 -10.38 -3.54 22.11
N ALA A 647 -10.77 -4.78 22.41
CA ALA A 647 -12.13 -5.12 22.80
C ALA A 647 -12.59 -4.29 24.02
N LYS A 648 -11.76 -4.23 25.07
CA LYS A 648 -12.06 -3.45 26.28
C LYS A 648 -12.18 -1.95 26.00
N THR A 649 -11.28 -1.40 25.18
CA THR A 649 -11.29 0.01 24.82
C THR A 649 -12.55 0.39 24.05
N ILE A 650 -13.01 -0.46 23.13
CA ILE A 650 -14.25 -0.23 22.38
C ILE A 650 -15.48 -0.40 23.30
N LEU A 651 -15.51 -1.43 24.15
CA LEU A 651 -16.64 -1.66 25.06
C LEU A 651 -16.78 -0.60 26.15
N SER A 652 -15.69 0.03 26.59
CA SER A 652 -15.69 1.10 27.61
C SER A 652 -15.87 2.51 27.05
N ALA A 653 -15.73 2.69 25.73
CA ALA A 653 -15.94 3.97 25.09
C ALA A 653 -17.43 4.29 24.87
N ASP A 654 -17.73 5.57 24.69
CA ASP A 654 -19.10 6.05 24.45
C ASP A 654 -19.68 5.44 23.16
N LYS A 655 -21.00 5.23 23.11
CA LYS A 655 -21.67 4.62 21.93
C LYS A 655 -21.42 5.43 20.64
N ASP A 656 -21.28 6.75 20.76
CA ASP A 656 -21.03 7.66 19.64
C ASP A 656 -19.55 7.74 19.23
N ASP A 657 -18.62 7.16 20.00
CA ASP A 657 -17.21 7.11 19.60
C ASP A 657 -17.02 6.14 18.44
N LYS A 658 -16.35 6.61 17.38
CA LYS A 658 -15.95 5.80 16.23
C LYS A 658 -14.44 5.58 16.19
N PHE A 659 -14.07 4.37 15.80
CA PHE A 659 -12.71 3.86 15.86
C PHE A 659 -12.13 3.64 14.46
N VAL A 660 -10.87 4.06 14.27
CA VAL A 660 -10.03 3.62 13.16
C VAL A 660 -8.89 2.80 13.72
N ILE A 661 -8.76 1.56 13.25
CA ILE A 661 -7.75 0.61 13.73
C ILE A 661 -6.81 0.28 12.58
N PHE A 662 -5.52 0.57 12.77
CA PHE A 662 -4.48 0.32 11.80
C PHE A 662 -3.71 -0.96 12.13
N GLY A 663 -3.56 -1.84 11.14
CA GLY A 663 -2.84 -3.12 11.26
C GLY A 663 -2.54 -3.77 9.90
N ASP A 664 -1.96 -4.96 9.92
CA ASP A 664 -1.86 -5.83 8.74
C ASP A 664 -3.16 -6.55 8.42
N ALA A 665 -3.27 -7.08 7.21
CA ALA A 665 -4.43 -7.88 6.79
C ALA A 665 -4.73 -9.04 7.77
N TYR A 666 -3.70 -9.76 8.23
CA TYR A 666 -3.85 -10.87 9.17
C TYR A 666 -4.31 -10.43 10.56
N GLU A 667 -3.70 -9.37 11.11
CA GLU A 667 -4.07 -8.82 12.43
C GLU A 667 -5.53 -8.32 12.43
N LEU A 668 -5.91 -7.63 11.35
CA LEU A 668 -7.26 -7.11 11.15
C LEU A 668 -8.29 -8.23 10.90
N GLY A 669 -7.90 -9.32 10.23
CA GLY A 669 -8.74 -10.50 10.04
C GLY A 669 -9.17 -11.13 11.37
N HIS A 670 -8.20 -11.45 12.24
CA HIS A 670 -8.48 -11.97 13.58
C HIS A 670 -9.30 -11.00 14.43
N LEU A 671 -9.06 -9.70 14.30
CA LEU A 671 -9.85 -8.70 15.02
C LEU A 671 -11.31 -8.64 14.53
N THR A 672 -11.55 -8.85 13.23
CA THR A 672 -12.90 -8.90 12.66
C THR A 672 -13.74 -9.99 13.35
N GLU A 673 -13.17 -11.20 13.49
CA GLU A 673 -13.85 -12.32 14.17
C GLU A 673 -14.28 -11.96 15.60
N ILE A 674 -13.42 -11.27 16.36
CA ILE A 674 -13.73 -10.85 17.73
C ILE A 674 -14.80 -9.77 17.76
N LEU A 675 -14.72 -8.79 16.85
CA LEU A 675 -15.72 -7.72 16.78
C LEU A 675 -17.10 -8.28 16.42
N ASP A 676 -17.16 -9.25 15.52
CA ASP A 676 -18.39 -9.97 15.18
C ASP A 676 -18.96 -10.75 16.39
N LEU A 677 -18.08 -11.36 17.20
CA LEU A 677 -18.49 -12.01 18.44
C LEU A 677 -19.03 -11.02 19.49
N LEU A 678 -18.54 -9.78 19.48
CA LEU A 678 -18.96 -8.72 20.39
C LEU A 678 -20.18 -7.93 19.87
N ASP A 679 -20.74 -8.32 18.73
CA ASP A 679 -21.81 -7.60 18.03
C ASP A 679 -21.43 -6.13 17.72
N ILE A 680 -20.15 -5.89 17.42
CA ILE A 680 -19.63 -4.58 17.05
C ILE A 680 -19.53 -4.51 15.53
N THR A 681 -20.32 -3.63 14.93
CA THR A 681 -20.30 -3.36 13.50
C THR A 681 -18.95 -2.77 13.06
N SER A 682 -18.34 -3.42 12.08
CA SER A 682 -17.05 -3.00 11.53
C SER A 682 -17.03 -3.02 10.00
N THR A 683 -16.16 -2.21 9.41
CA THR A 683 -15.82 -2.26 7.99
C THR A 683 -14.34 -2.51 7.81
N PHE A 684 -13.97 -3.21 6.74
CA PHE A 684 -12.58 -3.49 6.39
C PHE A 684 -12.17 -2.74 5.12
N VAL A 685 -11.01 -2.10 5.17
CA VAL A 685 -10.41 -1.36 4.06
C VAL A 685 -8.96 -1.83 3.89
N GLY A 686 -8.79 -2.92 3.13
CA GLY A 686 -7.48 -3.53 2.86
C GLY A 686 -6.99 -3.36 1.43
N SER A 687 -5.69 -3.60 1.21
CA SER A 687 -5.07 -3.53 -0.12
C SER A 687 -5.57 -4.61 -1.10
N GLU A 688 -6.11 -5.70 -0.58
CA GLU A 688 -6.70 -6.82 -1.32
C GLU A 688 -8.11 -6.54 -1.89
N LEU A 689 -8.80 -5.52 -1.36
CA LEU A 689 -10.13 -5.15 -1.86
C LEU A 689 -10.06 -4.38 -3.17
N PHE A 690 -10.94 -4.72 -4.12
CA PHE A 690 -11.13 -3.92 -5.33
C PHE A 690 -11.50 -2.48 -4.97
N THR A 691 -11.13 -1.52 -5.83
CA THR A 691 -11.32 -0.09 -5.53
C THR A 691 -12.78 0.28 -5.22
N ARG A 692 -13.73 -0.37 -5.89
CA ARG A 692 -15.17 -0.15 -5.65
C ARG A 692 -15.59 -0.55 -4.24
N ASP A 693 -15.11 -1.70 -3.76
CA ASP A 693 -15.48 -2.23 -2.45
C ASP A 693 -14.82 -1.43 -1.32
N ARG A 694 -13.59 -0.95 -1.54
CA ARG A 694 -12.92 -0.01 -0.62
C ARG A 694 -13.71 1.27 -0.44
N ARG A 695 -14.24 1.84 -1.53
CA ARG A 695 -15.10 3.03 -1.47
C ARG A 695 -16.36 2.74 -0.67
N LYS A 696 -17.06 1.67 -1.01
CA LYS A 696 -18.29 1.29 -0.31
C LYS A 696 -18.06 1.16 1.20
N ALA A 697 -16.97 0.52 1.61
CA ALA A 697 -16.61 0.38 3.01
C ALA A 697 -16.34 1.72 3.74
N LEU A 698 -15.76 2.70 3.04
CA LEU A 698 -15.53 4.05 3.58
C LEU A 698 -16.83 4.87 3.67
N ASP A 699 -17.68 4.80 2.66
CA ASP A 699 -19.00 5.44 2.65
C ASP A 699 -19.89 4.83 3.76
N ASP A 700 -19.83 3.50 3.91
CA ASP A 700 -20.52 2.77 4.98
C ASP A 700 -20.01 3.19 6.37
N PHE A 701 -18.70 3.41 6.54
CA PHE A 701 -18.13 3.88 7.81
C PHE A 701 -18.62 5.27 8.24
N GLN A 702 -19.07 6.12 7.30
CA GLN A 702 -19.67 7.40 7.67
C GLN A 702 -21.00 7.24 8.41
N LYS A 703 -21.74 6.16 8.13
CA LYS A 703 -23.07 5.90 8.71
C LYS A 703 -22.99 5.61 10.21
N PRO A 704 -23.91 6.12 11.05
CA PRO A 704 -23.81 6.01 12.51
C PRO A 704 -23.81 4.56 13.02
N GLU A 705 -24.37 3.62 12.25
CA GLU A 705 -24.46 2.20 12.61
C GLU A 705 -23.10 1.51 12.64
N ILE A 706 -22.08 2.02 11.92
CA ILE A 706 -20.76 1.39 11.83
C ILE A 706 -19.79 2.09 12.78
N ARG A 707 -19.34 1.34 13.80
CA ARG A 707 -18.52 1.90 14.88
C ARG A 707 -17.02 1.80 14.62
N VAL A 708 -16.57 0.79 13.88
CA VAL A 708 -15.14 0.48 13.70
C VAL A 708 -14.77 0.41 12.21
N CYS A 709 -13.67 1.07 11.82
CA CYS A 709 -13.02 0.91 10.53
C CYS A 709 -11.65 0.25 10.72
N LEU A 710 -11.50 -0.95 10.18
CA LEU A 710 -10.25 -1.71 10.11
C LEU A 710 -9.51 -1.33 8.83
N LEU A 711 -8.33 -0.71 8.95
CA LEU A 711 -7.63 -0.07 7.84
C LEU A 711 -6.19 -0.57 7.70
N ASP A 712 -5.87 -1.16 6.56
CA ASP A 712 -4.49 -1.54 6.21
C ASP A 712 -3.61 -0.29 6.18
N LEU A 713 -2.51 -0.29 6.93
CA LEU A 713 -1.59 0.84 7.04
C LEU A 713 -1.07 1.33 5.67
N LYS A 714 -0.86 0.41 4.71
CA LYS A 714 -0.38 0.74 3.36
C LYS A 714 -1.40 1.53 2.56
N VAL A 715 -2.69 1.30 2.81
CA VAL A 715 -3.82 1.99 2.16
C VAL A 715 -4.17 3.26 2.90
N GLY A 716 -4.22 3.21 4.23
CA GLY A 716 -4.61 4.31 5.10
C GLY A 716 -3.69 5.53 5.07
N ALA A 717 -2.45 5.36 4.60
CA ALA A 717 -1.54 6.48 4.38
C ALA A 717 -1.97 7.43 3.24
N ARG A 718 -2.91 7.04 2.35
CA ARG A 718 -3.24 7.81 1.13
C ARG A 718 -4.57 8.55 1.22
N GLY A 719 -4.59 9.87 1.01
CA GLY A 719 -5.78 10.68 0.73
C GLY A 719 -6.97 10.76 1.70
N LEU A 720 -7.28 9.75 2.50
CA LEU A 720 -8.61 9.55 3.10
C LEU A 720 -9.08 10.64 4.08
N ASN A 721 -10.38 10.91 4.09
CA ASN A 721 -11.06 11.72 5.11
C ASN A 721 -11.78 10.81 6.11
N LEU A 722 -11.28 10.74 7.35
CA LEU A 722 -11.80 9.88 8.42
C LEU A 722 -12.15 10.68 9.68
N VAL A 723 -12.51 11.96 9.51
CA VAL A 723 -12.84 12.89 10.60
C VAL A 723 -14.03 12.42 11.45
N VAL A 724 -14.89 11.54 10.91
CA VAL A 724 -16.00 10.92 11.65
C VAL A 724 -15.52 10.10 12.86
N ALA A 725 -14.27 9.64 12.85
CA ALA A 725 -13.65 8.95 13.96
C ALA A 725 -12.97 9.92 14.93
N ASN A 726 -12.89 9.53 16.21
CA ASN A 726 -12.19 10.26 17.26
C ASN A 726 -11.33 9.35 18.13
N ARG A 727 -11.31 8.05 17.83
CA ARG A 727 -10.45 7.04 18.45
C ARG A 727 -9.58 6.39 17.38
N VAL A 728 -8.27 6.37 17.60
CA VAL A 728 -7.30 5.74 16.69
C VAL A 728 -6.50 4.70 17.47
N ILE A 729 -6.36 3.49 16.92
CA ILE A 729 -5.55 2.43 17.52
C ILE A 729 -4.56 1.90 16.48
N PHE A 730 -3.28 1.87 16.81
CA PHE A 730 -2.26 1.17 16.04
C PHE A 730 -1.95 -0.17 16.72
N LEU A 731 -2.17 -1.28 16.01
CA LEU A 731 -1.94 -2.62 16.57
C LEU A 731 -0.46 -2.93 16.81
N ARG A 732 0.46 -2.12 16.24
CA ARG A 732 1.90 -2.21 16.46
C ARG A 732 2.55 -0.82 16.32
N PRO A 733 3.72 -0.59 16.92
CA PRO A 733 4.44 0.66 16.73
C PRO A 733 4.90 0.80 15.28
N ILE A 734 4.66 1.97 14.68
CA ILE A 734 5.09 2.24 13.31
C ILE A 734 6.54 2.70 13.32
N TRP A 735 7.36 2.07 12.47
CA TRP A 735 8.77 2.41 12.35
C TRP A 735 8.96 3.88 11.92
N ASN A 736 8.29 4.28 10.85
CA ASN A 736 8.37 5.63 10.29
C ASN A 736 7.35 6.58 10.96
N PRO A 737 7.80 7.57 11.77
CA PRO A 737 6.91 8.54 12.41
C PRO A 737 6.06 9.34 11.42
N ASP A 738 6.55 9.56 10.19
CA ASP A 738 5.82 10.33 9.18
C ASP A 738 4.59 9.58 8.69
N VAL A 739 4.71 8.25 8.53
CA VAL A 739 3.57 7.40 8.13
C VAL A 739 2.51 7.40 9.23
N GLN A 740 2.93 7.30 10.49
CA GLN A 740 2.04 7.42 11.64
C GLN A 740 1.38 8.79 11.71
N ALA A 741 2.15 9.87 11.60
CA ALA A 741 1.63 11.24 11.62
C ALA A 741 0.65 11.47 10.47
N GLN A 742 0.93 10.92 9.28
CA GLN A 742 0.03 10.98 8.13
C GLN A 742 -1.27 10.22 8.39
N ALA A 743 -1.20 9.03 8.97
CA ALA A 743 -2.37 8.24 9.35
C ALA A 743 -3.23 8.96 10.41
N VAL A 744 -2.59 9.52 11.46
CA VAL A 744 -3.28 10.32 12.48
C VAL A 744 -3.96 11.55 11.86
N LYS A 745 -3.28 12.26 10.96
CA LYS A 745 -3.84 13.41 10.22
C LYS A 745 -5.02 13.07 9.31
N ARG A 746 -5.36 11.79 9.09
CA ARG A 746 -6.61 11.40 8.40
C ARG A 746 -7.84 11.59 9.30
N VAL A 747 -7.64 11.51 10.61
CA VAL A 747 -8.68 11.58 11.65
C VAL A 747 -8.61 12.93 12.37
N HIS A 748 -7.41 13.31 12.82
CA HIS A 748 -7.15 14.55 13.52
C HIS A 748 -6.75 15.65 12.52
N ARG A 749 -7.76 16.29 11.92
CA ARG A 749 -7.62 17.36 10.92
C ARG A 749 -8.81 18.33 10.99
N ILE A 750 -8.72 19.42 10.21
CA ILE A 750 -9.81 20.40 10.04
C ILE A 750 -11.11 19.67 9.73
N GLY A 751 -12.16 20.01 10.48
CA GLY A 751 -13.45 19.32 10.51
C GLY A 751 -13.67 18.46 11.75
N GLN A 752 -12.60 18.12 12.49
CA GLN A 752 -12.71 17.38 13.75
C GLN A 752 -13.29 18.27 14.85
N THR A 753 -14.39 17.82 15.46
CA THR A 753 -15.09 18.55 16.52
C THR A 753 -14.85 17.93 17.90
N ARG A 754 -14.32 16.71 17.97
CA ARG A 754 -14.13 15.95 19.22
C ARG A 754 -12.65 15.71 19.54
N PRO A 755 -12.27 15.66 20.83
CA PRO A 755 -10.93 15.28 21.24
C PRO A 755 -10.56 13.89 20.69
N THR A 756 -9.36 13.78 20.11
CA THR A 756 -8.90 12.54 19.46
C THR A 756 -7.97 11.76 20.39
N LYS A 757 -8.28 10.49 20.71
CA LYS A 757 -7.38 9.62 21.48
C LYS A 757 -6.69 8.63 20.56
N ILE A 758 -5.38 8.52 20.67
CA ILE A 758 -4.53 7.68 19.83
C ILE A 758 -3.77 6.70 20.74
N HIS A 759 -4.02 5.41 20.57
CA HIS A 759 -3.34 4.35 21.30
C HIS A 759 -2.37 3.61 20.36
N ILE A 760 -1.13 3.41 20.79
CA ILE A 760 -0.13 2.62 20.07
C ILE A 760 0.18 1.41 20.93
N LEU A 761 -0.21 0.22 20.46
CA LEU A 761 -0.04 -1.01 21.23
C LEU A 761 1.40 -1.52 21.06
N VAL A 762 2.06 -1.79 22.19
CA VAL A 762 3.46 -2.19 22.24
C VAL A 762 3.60 -3.39 23.17
N THR A 763 4.21 -4.47 22.70
CA THR A 763 4.40 -5.67 23.52
C THR A 763 5.67 -5.58 24.36
N GLU A 764 5.55 -5.71 25.68
CA GLU A 764 6.64 -5.60 26.65
C GLU A 764 7.69 -6.70 26.46
N GLY A 765 8.97 -6.34 26.62
CA GLY A 765 10.10 -7.28 26.52
C GLY A 765 10.40 -7.72 25.09
N THR A 766 9.66 -7.21 24.11
CA THR A 766 9.88 -7.49 22.69
C THR A 766 10.61 -6.36 21.99
N PHE A 767 10.98 -6.61 20.74
CA PHE A 767 11.50 -5.60 19.85
C PHE A 767 10.54 -4.43 19.59
N GLU A 768 9.22 -4.59 19.75
CA GLU A 768 8.26 -3.50 19.60
C GLU A 768 8.52 -2.37 20.62
N GLU A 769 8.95 -2.73 21.83
CA GLU A 769 9.28 -1.77 22.89
C GLU A 769 10.44 -0.86 22.50
N ASP A 770 11.46 -1.42 21.86
CA ASP A 770 12.59 -0.67 21.36
C ASP A 770 12.19 0.23 20.17
N ILE A 771 11.27 -0.22 19.32
CA ILE A 771 10.68 0.62 18.26
C ILE A 771 9.96 1.81 18.89
N ALA A 772 9.17 1.59 19.95
CA ALA A 772 8.42 2.63 20.62
C ALA A 772 9.33 3.63 21.37
N LYS A 773 10.37 3.14 22.07
CA LYS A 773 11.31 3.96 22.86
C LYS A 773 12.23 4.84 22.02
N ARG A 774 12.49 4.49 20.76
CA ARG A 774 13.39 5.26 19.89
C ARG A 774 12.88 6.67 19.63
N SER A 775 13.72 7.67 19.88
CA SER A 775 13.42 9.09 19.60
C SER A 775 13.01 9.30 18.14
N SER A 776 12.01 10.16 17.93
CA SER A 776 11.47 10.51 16.61
C SER A 776 12.49 11.16 15.66
N LYS A 777 13.66 11.60 16.17
CA LYS A 777 14.69 12.29 15.39
C LYS A 777 15.60 11.38 14.54
N ASN A 778 15.64 10.05 14.78
CA ASN A 778 16.56 9.11 14.10
C ASN A 778 15.83 7.84 13.61
N ARG A 779 14.69 7.96 12.92
CA ARG A 779 13.98 6.78 12.38
C ARG A 779 14.00 6.79 10.84
N SER A 780 15.01 6.15 10.25
CA SER A 780 15.06 5.90 8.79
C SER A 780 14.63 4.48 8.41
N GLN A 781 14.29 4.25 7.13
CA GLN A 781 13.99 2.90 6.62
C GLN A 781 15.22 1.98 6.61
N ASP A 782 16.44 2.53 6.63
CA ASP A 782 17.65 1.71 6.74
C ASP A 782 17.94 1.34 8.19
N ASP A 783 17.54 2.17 9.15
CA ASP A 783 17.52 1.78 10.58
C ASP A 783 16.54 0.63 10.81
N GLU A 784 15.43 0.55 10.07
CA GLU A 784 14.47 -0.56 10.14
C GLU A 784 15.13 -1.88 9.77
N LYS A 785 15.86 -1.91 8.65
CA LYS A 785 16.56 -3.12 8.18
C LYS A 785 17.72 -3.46 9.09
N LEU A 786 18.53 -2.47 9.48
CA LEU A 786 19.66 -2.66 10.38
C LEU A 786 19.20 -3.18 11.73
N TYR A 787 18.07 -2.67 12.22
CA TYR A 787 17.52 -3.09 13.50
C TYR A 787 16.82 -4.44 13.43
N SER A 788 16.01 -4.69 12.40
CA SER A 788 15.44 -6.01 12.16
C SER A 788 16.55 -7.06 12.06
N ARG A 789 17.70 -6.68 11.47
CA ARG A 789 18.90 -7.50 11.43
C ARG A 789 19.52 -7.69 12.81
N ALA A 790 19.78 -6.61 13.55
CA ALA A 790 20.34 -6.69 14.91
C ALA A 790 19.44 -7.48 15.88
N MET A 791 18.13 -7.41 15.70
CA MET A 791 17.13 -8.17 16.44
C MET A 791 17.22 -9.66 16.14
N ILE A 792 17.41 -10.05 14.87
CA ILE A 792 17.57 -11.45 14.46
C ILE A 792 18.95 -11.98 14.86
N GLU A 793 19.99 -11.14 14.82
CA GLU A 793 21.34 -11.51 15.29
C GLU A 793 21.37 -11.81 16.80
N ASN A 794 20.51 -11.16 17.59
CA ASN A 794 20.37 -11.39 19.03
C ASN A 794 18.90 -11.54 19.43
N PRO A 795 18.30 -12.73 19.19
CA PRO A 795 16.91 -12.99 19.54
C PRO A 795 16.69 -12.83 21.04
N ARG A 796 15.65 -12.07 21.41
CA ARG A 796 15.28 -11.87 22.81
C ARG A 796 14.09 -12.74 23.17
N PHE A 797 14.27 -13.52 24.22
CA PHE A 797 13.18 -14.25 24.88
C PHE A 797 12.49 -13.36 25.90
N VAL A 798 11.23 -13.69 26.20
CA VAL A 798 10.33 -12.86 27.02
C VAL A 798 9.85 -13.65 28.24
N TYR A 799 9.91 -13.02 29.42
CA TYR A 799 9.71 -13.67 30.73
C TYR A 799 8.66 -13.04 31.69
N PRO A 800 7.62 -12.29 31.29
CA PRO A 800 6.91 -11.44 32.24
C PRO A 800 6.12 -12.26 33.27
N GLU A 801 6.10 -11.74 34.50
CA GLU A 801 5.66 -12.42 35.73
C GLU A 801 4.23 -12.06 36.21
N ARG A 802 3.45 -11.26 35.48
CA ARG A 802 2.07 -10.90 35.91
C ARG A 802 1.00 -11.60 35.08
N LYS A 803 0.09 -12.29 35.77
CA LYS A 803 -1.19 -12.73 35.20
C LYS A 803 -2.12 -11.53 35.08
N GLN A 804 -2.13 -10.83 33.95
CA GLN A 804 -3.26 -9.97 33.63
C GLN A 804 -4.47 -10.87 33.32
N THR A 805 -5.51 -10.75 34.15
CA THR A 805 -6.80 -11.46 34.00
C THR A 805 -7.86 -10.46 33.58
N GLU A 806 -7.60 -9.75 32.49
CA GLU A 806 -8.61 -8.86 31.93
C GLU A 806 -9.60 -9.68 31.11
N THR A 807 -10.88 -9.59 31.44
CA THR A 807 -11.96 -10.25 30.69
C THR A 807 -12.87 -9.21 30.08
N PHE A 808 -13.45 -9.54 28.93
CA PHE A 808 -14.49 -8.76 28.28
C PHE A 808 -15.81 -9.56 28.24
N ALA A 809 -16.92 -8.83 28.24
CA ALA A 809 -18.27 -9.39 28.27
C ALA A 809 -18.74 -9.71 26.85
N VAL A 810 -19.05 -10.98 26.58
CA VAL A 810 -19.71 -11.44 25.35
C VAL A 810 -21.19 -11.64 25.64
N ARG A 811 -22.06 -11.06 24.82
CA ARG A 811 -23.51 -11.21 24.97
C ARG A 811 -24.01 -12.43 24.21
N PHE A 812 -24.83 -13.24 24.88
CA PHE A 812 -25.47 -14.42 24.31
C PHE A 812 -26.95 -14.19 23.98
N MET A 813 -27.47 -12.99 24.24
CA MET A 813 -28.87 -12.61 24.00
C MET A 813 -28.96 -11.31 23.19
N PRO A 814 -29.90 -11.18 22.24
CA PRO A 814 -30.19 -9.91 21.57
C PRO A 814 -30.87 -8.92 22.51
N THR A 815 -30.53 -7.63 22.38
CA THR A 815 -31.23 -6.52 23.05
C THR A 815 -32.45 -6.09 22.22
N SER A 816 -33.42 -5.43 22.83
CA SER A 816 -34.56 -4.82 22.12
C SER A 816 -34.12 -3.87 20.98
N GLU A 817 -32.92 -3.27 21.07
CA GLU A 817 -32.31 -2.43 20.03
C GLU A 817 -31.82 -3.21 18.79
N THR A 818 -31.47 -4.50 18.91
CA THR A 818 -30.98 -5.31 17.78
C THR A 818 -32.11 -5.87 16.91
N LEU A 819 -33.35 -5.90 17.42
CA LEU A 819 -34.53 -6.32 16.65
C LEU A 819 -34.94 -5.29 15.58
N SER A 820 -34.58 -4.00 15.73
CA SER A 820 -34.84 -2.98 14.71
C SER A 820 -33.77 -2.91 13.62
N ALA A 821 -32.52 -3.27 13.91
CA ALA A 821 -31.43 -3.29 12.93
C ALA A 821 -31.51 -4.50 11.98
N GLY A 822 -32.11 -5.61 12.43
CA GLY A 822 -32.32 -6.81 11.62
C GLY A 822 -33.32 -6.65 10.47
N ALA A 823 -34.13 -5.58 10.46
CA ALA A 823 -35.15 -5.35 9.44
C ALA A 823 -34.64 -4.56 8.20
N VAL A 824 -33.38 -4.12 8.16
CA VAL A 824 -32.80 -3.38 7.01
C VAL A 824 -31.74 -4.22 6.24
N ASN A 825 -31.44 -5.44 6.68
CA ASN A 825 -30.56 -6.35 5.95
C ASN A 825 -31.31 -7.11 4.84
N GLY A 826 -31.79 -6.33 3.87
CA GLY A 826 -32.30 -6.77 2.59
C GLY A 826 -31.59 -6.04 1.45
N VAL A 827 -30.26 -5.97 1.47
CA VAL A 827 -29.48 -5.59 0.28
C VAL A 827 -28.47 -6.68 0.00
N SER A 828 -28.78 -7.44 -1.05
CA SER A 828 -27.91 -8.37 -1.75
C SER A 828 -26.49 -7.83 -1.91
N GLY A 829 -25.60 -8.26 -1.02
CA GLY A 829 -24.16 -8.22 -1.16
C GLY A 829 -23.67 -9.53 -0.61
N GLY A 830 -23.32 -10.47 -1.49
CA GLY A 830 -22.99 -11.85 -1.13
C GLY A 830 -21.92 -11.90 -0.05
N SER A 831 -22.36 -12.21 1.18
CA SER A 831 -21.51 -12.78 2.21
C SER A 831 -21.11 -14.18 1.75
N ARG A 832 -19.96 -14.27 1.07
CA ARG A 832 -19.24 -15.55 1.02
C ARG A 832 -18.67 -15.80 2.41
N SER A 833 -19.52 -16.31 3.32
CA SER A 833 -19.08 -17.10 4.46
C SER A 833 -18.68 -18.49 3.92
N GLY A 834 -17.61 -18.53 3.14
CA GLY A 834 -16.79 -19.73 3.05
C GLY A 834 -15.73 -19.65 4.14
N PRO A 835 -15.14 -20.77 4.58
CA PRO A 835 -13.90 -20.68 5.34
C PRO A 835 -12.94 -19.82 4.52
N PHE A 836 -12.32 -18.80 5.14
CA PHE A 836 -11.15 -18.16 4.57
C PHE A 836 -10.12 -19.29 4.36
N GLU A 837 -10.03 -19.82 3.13
CA GLU A 837 -8.88 -20.61 2.74
C GLU A 837 -7.69 -19.67 2.87
N TYR A 838 -6.83 -19.94 3.86
CA TYR A 838 -5.48 -19.39 3.91
C TYR A 838 -4.89 -19.41 2.50
N PRO A 839 -4.35 -18.29 1.98
CA PRO A 839 -3.78 -18.26 0.65
C PRO A 839 -2.74 -19.37 0.55
N ARG A 840 -3.01 -20.37 -0.30
CA ARG A 840 -1.99 -21.33 -0.69
C ARG A 840 -0.81 -20.52 -1.20
N VAL A 841 0.35 -20.73 -0.58
CA VAL A 841 1.64 -20.29 -1.11
C VAL A 841 1.74 -20.77 -2.56
N HIS A 842 1.43 -19.89 -3.50
CA HIS A 842 1.82 -20.08 -4.88
C HIS A 842 3.29 -19.70 -4.94
N PRO A 843 4.19 -20.59 -5.38
CA PRO A 843 5.56 -20.20 -5.65
C PRO A 843 5.55 -19.10 -6.73
N PRO A 844 6.55 -18.20 -6.73
CA PRO A 844 6.62 -17.12 -7.71
C PRO A 844 6.58 -17.69 -9.14
N PRO A 845 5.97 -16.98 -10.11
CA PRO A 845 6.15 -17.34 -11.51
C PRO A 845 7.64 -17.27 -11.82
N SER A 846 8.24 -18.41 -12.15
CA SER A 846 9.57 -18.45 -12.71
C SER A 846 9.58 -17.60 -13.97
N SER A 847 10.27 -16.46 -13.92
CA SER A 847 10.58 -15.63 -15.06
C SER A 847 11.47 -16.42 -16.01
N THR A 848 10.89 -17.01 -17.06
CA THR A 848 11.60 -17.36 -18.28
C THR A 848 11.30 -16.29 -19.32
N PHE A 849 12.21 -15.34 -19.48
CA PHE A 849 12.30 -14.59 -20.73
C PHE A 849 13.17 -15.36 -21.72
N VAL A 850 12.51 -15.81 -22.78
CA VAL A 850 12.87 -15.78 -24.22
C VAL A 850 14.32 -16.06 -24.63
N HIS A 851 14.49 -17.04 -25.51
CA HIS A 851 15.25 -16.87 -26.76
C HIS A 851 14.79 -17.87 -27.83
N ASP A 852 14.12 -17.37 -28.86
CA ASP A 852 14.18 -17.91 -30.22
C ASP A 852 15.04 -16.94 -31.03
N ASP A 853 16.13 -17.42 -31.62
CA ASP A 853 16.44 -17.31 -33.06
C ASP A 853 17.91 -17.67 -33.38
N MET A 854 18.06 -18.53 -34.40
CA MET A 854 19.26 -18.93 -35.15
C MET A 854 19.79 -17.78 -36.08
N PRO A 855 20.83 -17.93 -36.94
CA PRO A 855 22.13 -18.63 -36.86
C PRO A 855 23.35 -17.76 -37.32
N HIS A 856 24.55 -18.38 -37.33
CA HIS A 856 25.81 -18.08 -38.07
C HIS A 856 26.94 -17.26 -37.41
N GLY A 857 28.16 -17.82 -37.47
CA GLY A 857 29.40 -17.04 -37.66
C GLY A 857 30.64 -17.44 -36.83
N HIS A 858 31.43 -18.39 -37.34
CA HIS A 858 32.89 -18.59 -37.18
C HIS A 858 33.71 -17.66 -36.24
N ASN A 859 34.49 -18.23 -35.29
CA ASN A 859 35.94 -18.51 -35.40
C ASN A 859 36.68 -18.69 -34.05
N SER A 860 37.21 -19.90 -33.86
CA SER A 860 38.60 -20.25 -33.49
C SER A 860 39.34 -19.67 -32.25
N ARG A 861 39.87 -20.64 -31.47
CA ARG A 861 41.24 -20.80 -30.87
C ARG A 861 41.49 -20.54 -29.37
N ARG A 862 41.87 -21.67 -28.72
CA ARG A 862 43.00 -21.94 -27.76
C ARG A 862 42.95 -21.22 -26.39
N ALA A 863 43.39 -21.77 -25.26
CA ALA A 863 43.89 -23.09 -24.82
C ALA A 863 44.11 -23.03 -23.28
N SER A 864 44.44 -24.18 -22.69
CA SER A 864 45.11 -24.43 -21.38
C SER A 864 44.29 -24.51 -20.07
N THR A 865 43.99 -25.76 -19.74
CA THR A 865 43.93 -26.53 -18.46
C THR A 865 45.14 -26.31 -17.51
N PRO A 866 45.29 -26.96 -16.32
CA PRO A 866 44.41 -27.90 -15.58
C PRO A 866 44.42 -27.79 -14.01
N MET A 867 43.78 -28.80 -13.37
CA MET A 867 44.09 -29.40 -12.05
C MET A 867 43.48 -28.72 -10.80
N ASN A 868 42.99 -29.45 -9.79
CA ASN A 868 42.78 -30.88 -9.58
C ASN A 868 41.82 -31.08 -8.38
N GLU A 869 41.36 -32.32 -8.28
CA GLU A 869 40.90 -33.03 -7.07
C GLU A 869 39.42 -33.07 -6.71
N ILE A 870 39.06 -34.31 -6.41
CA ILE A 870 37.78 -35.01 -6.43
C ILE A 870 37.71 -35.71 -5.09
N ARG A 871 36.53 -35.70 -4.44
CA ARG A 871 35.88 -36.77 -3.65
C ARG A 871 35.06 -36.15 -2.51
N GLU A 872 33.73 -36.16 -2.64
CA GLU A 872 32.78 -37.24 -2.28
C GLU A 872 32.33 -37.14 -0.82
N GLY A 873 31.01 -37.12 -0.59
CA GLY A 873 30.45 -37.57 0.69
C GLY A 873 29.13 -36.96 1.15
N ASP A 874 28.04 -37.14 0.38
CA ASP A 874 26.69 -37.42 0.91
C ASP A 874 26.16 -36.62 2.12
N ALA A 875 25.84 -35.32 1.96
CA ALA A 875 24.99 -34.60 2.93
C ALA A 875 24.06 -33.53 2.33
N GLU A 876 24.33 -33.06 1.11
CA GLU A 876 23.71 -31.86 0.52
C GLU A 876 22.24 -32.02 0.08
N GLY A 877 21.73 -33.26 -0.01
CA GLY A 877 20.38 -33.53 -0.52
C GLY A 877 19.23 -33.35 0.48
N LYS A 878 19.53 -33.30 1.79
CA LYS A 878 18.52 -33.25 2.87
C LYS A 878 18.31 -31.84 3.44
N ILE A 879 19.19 -30.89 3.16
CA ILE A 879 19.26 -29.60 3.86
C ILE A 879 18.48 -28.49 3.14
N ARG A 880 18.49 -28.44 1.79
CA ARG A 880 17.65 -27.50 1.01
C ARG A 880 16.12 -27.65 1.19
N LYS A 881 15.65 -28.73 1.83
CA LYS A 881 14.25 -28.88 2.25
C LYS A 881 13.94 -28.15 3.56
N ARG A 882 14.94 -27.84 4.40
CA ARG A 882 14.76 -27.37 5.79
C ARG A 882 14.41 -25.90 5.90
N ALA A 883 14.92 -25.03 5.03
CA ALA A 883 14.44 -23.65 4.95
C ALA A 883 12.96 -23.61 4.53
N ARG A 884 12.53 -24.51 3.64
CA ARG A 884 11.14 -24.58 3.15
C ARG A 884 10.13 -25.14 4.17
N VAL A 885 10.59 -25.91 5.17
CA VAL A 885 9.75 -26.50 6.22
C VAL A 885 9.41 -25.49 7.33
N MET A 886 10.19 -24.41 7.47
CA MET A 886 9.85 -23.30 8.39
C MET A 886 8.77 -22.35 7.83
N PHE A 887 8.39 -22.48 6.55
CA PHE A 887 7.59 -21.49 5.81
C PHE A 887 6.42 -22.08 4.99
N ALA A 888 5.84 -23.22 5.37
CA ALA A 888 4.73 -23.83 4.64
C ALA A 888 3.49 -24.08 5.51
#